data_AF-A0AAD9DEV2-F1
#
_entry.id   AF-A0AAD9DEV2-F1
#
_cell.length_a   1.000
_cell.length_b   1.000
_cell.length_c   1.000
_cell.angle_alpha   90.00
_cell.angle_beta   90.00
_cell.angle_gamma   90.00
#
_symmetry.space_group_name_H-M   'P 1'
#
loop_
_entity.id
_entity.type
_entity.pdbx_description
1 polymer ?
#
loop_
_entity_poly.entity_id
_entity_poly.type
_entity_poly.pdbx_seq_one_letter_code
_entity_poly.pdbx_strand_id
1 'polypeptide(L)'
;MLRRLSICAIYLITAPITAEGLALPTSLRHLRTVPSDAESSSSAVHAQRRRSKRRRRRRRMRHGHGDYDDDDDYDDGEDCELVERSDLSILGLAKSIDAEYKNEEDKLGLNFFEVLQRERERPIDQISKKSRDMTPLQRTRRRMNYAKGNIENKYVMMTTRQYGSADLLDKDHLNEPPTLDDLNQTPGTFAETYWSKGIFRASVVVAGYLTFPLWCKIFINFQTGDPEDFSVVVGQIAPNIGVLYATLLSLTLSVLYQRFTRIQENVSTEAMLLSQITRNLLSLFADEPEWAQESLQIVANQVRIMLSRTRGLELLSIMKADTYANLLAVVDDYHYLNGCNDDFSARQESICGMLRTEFQQITETRALRLSDEASSLPPTHFLLITSLSFVSIVAYVTASLEVVEDLNNPPEEASLLFSGLLALYILFFNFCKDLNGPFAGVYQIKRSNAASHLLQTKWLIVSQLGDKVSFGVNYDDEPQPNEEEEEDKSLVDKMKGFFSGSSEVVDTVESNAMQILDTELQTPIEPLPPDVLDELCEAAPPGLKSLNCDPAAPEYRLLQLQDELARLKWLNEQLNADVDISQVGKDSEALSQVVESKVKPITEQSTGITFDAKLDDGLDLYLVGAGVRKKAMINLYGVAMYSSPSMMEMLSPHQRENPEARNALLDAARTFVSSSHTSFVVEMAFKADAKTISQAIAKSAARRYSGPEADVAVLEELIFDGVQSKGGQATKGMKFRFDCSQEGVSVCVDGDDQGEVLCDGLGAAFVDVFMDEKAVSPQLVNNCLDTWCGSGIQEEKDNIIAKLSQAEKKKVASAIPKESTREPEPESNAKQIEAEKNALVESKALSLKEKATGVSFNAKLDDGLYLVGCGVRKKAIINVYAVAMYSSPTALEALTPFPNGKQKKEAQVALRNAARTFGPSSPTTSFVLEMTFKADGRAIAEAISDGVKPRQGGSGSDVKDLENLIVQGVSAKGGQATKGTIFRFDCTEEGVSVSVDGNAQGTVKSDGIGSALVDVFMDDKAVSPQLVDSCLDTWCGKDLFVAV
;
A
#
# COMPACT_ATOMS: atom_id res chain seq x y z
N MET A 1 3.77 45.00 -32.24
CA MET A 1 3.51 44.18 -31.03
C MET A 1 3.79 42.70 -31.28
N LEU A 2 3.18 42.04 -32.27
CA LEU A 2 3.47 40.64 -32.68
C LEU A 2 4.95 40.35 -33.01
N ARG A 3 5.65 41.29 -33.66
CA ARG A 3 7.10 41.19 -33.91
C ARG A 3 7.92 41.19 -32.60
N ARG A 4 7.50 41.95 -31.58
CA ARG A 4 8.17 41.99 -30.26
C ARG A 4 7.86 40.75 -29.41
N LEU A 5 6.63 40.22 -29.48
CA LEU A 5 6.24 38.96 -28.83
C LEU A 5 6.96 37.75 -29.41
N SER A 6 7.10 37.69 -30.74
CA SER A 6 7.82 36.61 -31.42
C SER A 6 9.33 36.69 -31.19
N ILE A 7 9.90 37.91 -31.20
CA ILE A 7 11.31 38.12 -30.85
C ILE A 7 11.56 37.77 -29.37
N CYS A 8 10.67 38.12 -28.43
CA CYS A 8 10.81 37.70 -27.02
C CYS A 8 10.74 36.18 -26.84
N ALA A 9 9.82 35.49 -27.52
CA ALA A 9 9.71 34.03 -27.45
C ALA A 9 10.95 33.33 -28.04
N ILE A 10 11.48 33.86 -29.15
CA ILE A 10 12.72 33.36 -29.76
C ILE A 10 13.92 33.70 -28.85
N TYR A 11 14.03 34.90 -28.28
CA TYR A 11 15.12 35.29 -27.35
C TYR A 11 15.14 34.47 -26.05
N LEU A 12 13.97 34.04 -25.56
CA LEU A 12 13.86 33.14 -24.39
C LEU A 12 14.29 31.71 -24.71
N ILE A 13 14.28 31.31 -25.99
CA ILE A 13 14.64 29.96 -26.46
C ILE A 13 16.09 29.93 -27.01
N THR A 14 16.62 31.04 -27.53
CA THR A 14 17.93 31.11 -28.20
C THR A 14 19.02 31.86 -27.42
N ALA A 15 18.81 32.15 -26.12
CA ALA A 15 19.89 32.73 -25.31
C ALA A 15 21.07 31.73 -25.21
N PRO A 16 22.28 32.13 -25.63
CA PRO A 16 23.44 31.23 -25.62
C PRO A 16 23.88 30.99 -24.18
N ILE A 17 23.94 29.72 -23.78
CA ILE A 17 24.76 29.31 -22.63
C ILE A 17 26.22 29.41 -23.11
N THR A 18 26.84 30.56 -22.87
CA THR A 18 28.28 30.73 -23.10
C THR A 18 29.05 29.89 -22.09
N ALA A 19 29.61 28.78 -22.57
CA ALA A 19 30.57 27.96 -21.88
C ALA A 19 31.97 28.62 -21.88
N GLU A 20 32.13 29.69 -21.11
CA GLU A 20 33.45 30.20 -20.72
C GLU A 20 33.34 30.70 -19.27
N GLY A 21 33.67 29.83 -18.33
CA GLY A 21 33.64 30.17 -16.90
C GLY A 21 33.44 28.99 -15.93
N LEU A 22 33.98 27.81 -16.22
CA LEU A 22 34.08 26.71 -15.26
C LEU A 22 35.50 26.13 -15.25
N ALA A 23 36.41 26.91 -14.70
CA ALA A 23 37.59 26.39 -14.03
C ALA A 23 37.43 26.71 -12.54
N LEU A 24 37.25 25.67 -11.71
CA LEU A 24 37.17 25.82 -10.26
C LEU A 24 38.46 25.27 -9.64
N PRO A 25 39.27 26.10 -8.98
CA PRO A 25 40.20 25.63 -7.97
C PRO A 25 39.77 26.11 -6.57
N THR A 26 39.84 25.17 -5.62
CA THR A 26 40.29 25.33 -4.23
C THR A 26 39.71 26.44 -3.33
N SER A 27 39.03 25.97 -2.27
CA SER A 27 39.35 26.25 -0.86
C SER A 27 39.10 27.64 -0.23
N LEU A 28 38.18 27.58 0.75
CA LEU A 28 38.20 28.17 2.11
C LEU A 28 37.72 29.62 2.39
N ARG A 29 36.57 29.61 3.09
CA ARG A 29 36.27 30.16 4.44
C ARG A 29 35.60 31.54 4.59
N HIS A 30 34.45 31.42 5.27
CA HIS A 30 33.87 32.29 6.32
C HIS A 30 33.11 33.56 5.90
N LEU A 31 31.78 33.56 6.08
CA LEU A 31 31.14 33.96 7.35
C LEU A 31 29.62 33.69 7.39
N ARG A 32 29.23 33.01 8.49
CA ARG A 32 28.01 33.14 9.31
C ARG A 32 26.59 32.83 8.77
N THR A 33 26.19 31.62 9.16
CA THR A 33 24.92 31.09 9.69
C THR A 33 23.94 32.04 10.41
N VAL A 34 22.64 31.84 10.17
CA VAL A 34 21.56 31.72 11.19
C VAL A 34 20.57 30.62 10.70
N PRO A 35 20.12 29.69 11.58
CA PRO A 35 19.32 28.52 11.22
C PRO A 35 17.81 28.76 11.41
N SER A 36 17.00 27.97 10.71
CA SER A 36 15.58 27.82 11.02
C SER A 36 15.25 26.34 11.05
N ASP A 37 15.20 25.85 12.29
CA ASP A 37 14.49 24.66 12.72
C ASP A 37 12.99 24.99 12.78
N ALA A 38 12.14 24.08 12.31
CA ALA A 38 10.73 24.04 12.67
C ALA A 38 10.28 22.58 12.61
N GLU A 39 10.26 22.00 13.81
CA GLU A 39 9.77 20.68 14.16
C GLU A 39 8.27 20.58 13.86
N SER A 40 7.85 19.50 13.21
CA SER A 40 6.44 19.10 13.14
C SER A 40 6.15 18.15 14.30
N SER A 41 5.35 18.62 15.24
CA SER A 41 4.74 17.87 16.32
C SER A 41 3.69 16.88 15.78
N SER A 42 3.86 15.60 16.09
CA SER A 42 2.79 14.60 16.01
C SER A 42 2.47 14.11 17.41
N SER A 43 1.29 14.44 17.92
CA SER A 43 0.77 13.93 19.18
C SER A 43 0.02 12.61 18.96
N ALA A 44 0.27 11.71 19.90
CA ALA A 44 -0.37 10.41 20.06
C ALA A 44 -1.88 10.51 20.36
N VAL A 45 -2.62 9.41 20.15
CA VAL A 45 -3.37 8.66 21.18
C VAL A 45 -4.20 7.57 20.50
N HIS A 46 -3.90 6.28 20.74
CA HIS A 46 -4.84 5.38 21.45
C HIS A 46 -4.23 4.00 21.71
N ALA A 47 -4.02 3.71 22.99
CA ALA A 47 -3.95 2.37 23.56
C ALA A 47 -5.24 2.10 24.36
N GLN A 48 -5.96 1.03 24.03
CA GLN A 48 -6.83 0.19 24.90
C GLN A 48 -7.54 -0.83 23.97
N ARG A 49 -7.66 -2.14 24.24
CA ARG A 49 -7.25 -3.02 25.34
C ARG A 49 -7.56 -4.45 24.86
N ARG A 50 -6.69 -5.44 25.09
CA ARG A 50 -7.10 -6.86 25.21
C ARG A 50 -6.47 -7.48 26.45
N ARG A 51 -7.25 -7.62 27.52
CA ARG A 51 -7.04 -8.62 28.57
C ARG A 51 -8.16 -9.65 28.45
N SER A 52 -7.77 -10.87 28.14
CA SER A 52 -8.66 -12.02 28.05
C SER A 52 -8.81 -12.73 29.40
N LYS A 53 -10.03 -13.25 29.54
CA LYS A 53 -10.61 -14.14 30.53
C LYS A 53 -9.65 -15.21 31.07
N ARG A 54 -9.56 -15.33 32.40
CA ARG A 54 -9.12 -16.56 33.08
C ARG A 54 -9.94 -16.80 34.37
N ARG A 55 -11.04 -17.57 34.27
CA ARG A 55 -11.54 -18.52 35.29
C ARG A 55 -12.86 -19.16 34.83
N ARG A 56 -12.79 -20.32 34.17
CA ARG A 56 -13.85 -21.36 34.23
C ARG A 56 -13.23 -22.58 34.91
N ARG A 57 -13.42 -22.68 36.23
CA ARG A 57 -13.14 -23.90 37.00
C ARG A 57 -14.46 -24.65 37.18
N ARG A 58 -14.50 -25.84 36.59
CA ARG A 58 -15.28 -27.05 36.91
C ARG A 58 -16.30 -26.90 38.05
N ARG A 59 -17.58 -27.16 37.76
CA ARG A 59 -18.48 -27.82 38.72
C ARG A 59 -19.15 -29.02 38.07
N ARG A 60 -18.85 -30.17 38.68
CA ARG A 60 -19.49 -31.47 38.48
C ARG A 60 -20.93 -31.39 39.00
N MET A 61 -21.84 -32.06 38.30
CA MET A 61 -23.14 -32.45 38.85
C MET A 61 -22.96 -33.33 40.10
N ARG A 62 -23.74 -33.06 41.14
CA ARG A 62 -24.24 -34.06 42.09
C ARG A 62 -25.46 -33.52 42.84
N HIS A 63 -26.46 -34.39 42.94
CA HIS A 63 -27.70 -34.26 43.71
C HIS A 63 -27.50 -33.83 45.16
N GLY A 64 -28.52 -33.16 45.71
CA GLY A 64 -28.70 -32.96 47.15
C GLY A 64 -30.04 -32.29 47.45
N HIS A 65 -31.00 -33.09 47.88
CA HIS A 65 -32.27 -32.75 48.53
C HIS A 65 -32.07 -31.79 49.71
N GLY A 66 -33.03 -30.92 49.99
CA GLY A 66 -33.16 -30.25 51.28
C GLY A 66 -34.23 -29.16 51.26
N ASP A 67 -35.40 -29.51 51.77
CA ASP A 67 -36.41 -28.57 52.31
C ASP A 67 -35.76 -27.61 53.30
N TYR A 68 -36.20 -26.36 53.34
CA TYR A 68 -36.63 -25.65 54.55
C TYR A 68 -37.38 -24.38 54.15
N ASP A 69 -38.61 -24.29 54.62
CA ASP A 69 -39.36 -23.06 54.87
C ASP A 69 -38.53 -22.13 55.76
N ASP A 70 -38.59 -20.82 55.52
CA ASP A 70 -38.89 -19.84 56.57
C ASP A 70 -39.03 -18.45 55.93
N ASP A 71 -40.21 -17.90 56.22
CA ASP A 71 -40.63 -16.51 56.23
C ASP A 71 -39.50 -15.50 56.49
N ASP A 72 -39.52 -14.38 55.76
CA ASP A 72 -39.44 -13.06 56.40
C ASP A 72 -39.79 -11.95 55.39
N ASP A 73 -40.87 -11.28 55.74
CA ASP A 73 -41.38 -10.03 55.20
C ASP A 73 -40.32 -8.93 55.20
N TYR A 74 -40.18 -8.20 54.08
CA TYR A 74 -39.93 -6.76 54.11
C TYR A 74 -40.71 -6.08 52.98
N ASP A 75 -41.71 -5.34 53.45
CA ASP A 75 -42.57 -4.38 52.78
C ASP A 75 -41.84 -3.03 52.57
N ASP A 76 -42.49 -2.14 51.81
CA ASP A 76 -42.17 -0.74 51.49
C ASP A 76 -41.19 -0.55 50.30
N GLY A 77 -41.60 -0.09 49.12
CA GLY A 77 -42.65 0.88 48.82
C GLY A 77 -41.99 2.16 48.31
N GLU A 78 -41.72 2.26 47.00
CA GLU A 78 -41.45 3.54 46.35
C GLU A 78 -42.11 3.56 44.96
N ASP A 79 -43.22 4.28 44.92
CA ASP A 79 -44.05 4.55 43.76
C ASP A 79 -43.25 5.27 42.66
N CYS A 80 -43.25 4.68 41.46
CA CYS A 80 -42.82 5.38 40.25
C CYS A 80 -43.94 6.35 39.82
N GLU A 81 -43.85 7.60 40.27
CA GLU A 81 -44.64 8.71 39.74
C GLU A 81 -44.33 8.94 38.25
N LEU A 82 -45.34 8.67 37.44
CA LEU A 82 -45.39 8.97 36.02
C LEU A 82 -45.59 10.49 35.85
N VAL A 83 -44.50 11.24 35.70
CA VAL A 83 -44.57 12.67 35.37
C VAL A 83 -44.85 12.84 33.88
N GLU A 84 -46.13 13.06 33.56
CA GLU A 84 -46.51 13.72 32.31
C GLU A 84 -45.91 15.14 32.28
N ARG A 85 -45.11 15.44 31.25
CA ARG A 85 -44.72 16.81 30.92
C ARG A 85 -45.24 17.16 29.52
N SER A 86 -46.42 17.75 29.52
CA SER A 86 -46.89 18.66 28.48
C SER A 86 -46.09 19.97 28.52
N ASP A 87 -45.89 20.55 27.33
CA ASP A 87 -45.50 21.93 27.05
C ASP A 87 -44.05 22.34 27.35
N LEU A 88 -43.18 22.16 26.34
CA LEU A 88 -41.99 23.00 26.17
C LEU A 88 -41.87 23.44 24.71
N SER A 89 -42.09 24.75 24.53
CA SER A 89 -42.04 25.49 23.28
C SER A 89 -40.71 25.30 22.54
N ILE A 90 -40.79 24.71 21.36
CA ILE A 90 -39.71 24.59 20.39
C ILE A 90 -39.58 25.94 19.68
N LEU A 91 -38.84 26.89 20.25
CA LEU A 91 -38.38 28.10 19.58
C LEU A 91 -37.17 28.64 20.33
N GLY A 92 -35.99 28.32 19.79
CA GLY A 92 -34.71 28.69 20.37
C GLY A 92 -33.56 28.15 19.52
N LEU A 93 -33.19 28.93 18.50
CA LEU A 93 -32.00 28.81 17.64
C LEU A 93 -30.80 28.11 18.30
N ALA A 94 -30.31 27.04 17.66
CA ALA A 94 -28.97 26.51 17.94
C ALA A 94 -27.93 27.41 17.25
N LYS A 95 -27.07 28.04 18.05
CA LYS A 95 -25.88 28.78 17.59
C LYS A 95 -24.83 27.77 17.06
N SER A 96 -23.99 28.18 16.10
CA SER A 96 -22.96 27.33 15.48
C SER A 96 -21.99 26.73 16.52
N ILE A 97 -21.29 25.63 16.20
CA ILE A 97 -20.19 25.03 16.99
C ILE A 97 -19.27 26.11 17.53
N ASP A 98 -18.81 27.02 16.67
CA ASP A 98 -17.91 28.09 17.10
C ASP A 98 -18.54 29.02 18.14
N ALA A 99 -19.87 29.14 18.20
CA ALA A 99 -20.57 29.93 19.20
C ALA A 99 -21.00 29.12 20.44
N GLU A 100 -21.15 27.80 20.33
CA GLU A 100 -21.38 26.88 21.47
C GLU A 100 -20.05 26.62 22.21
N TYR A 101 -18.97 26.32 21.46
CA TYR A 101 -17.61 26.25 21.99
C TYR A 101 -17.14 27.61 22.44
N LYS A 102 -17.33 28.72 21.72
CA LYS A 102 -17.00 30.04 22.28
C LYS A 102 -17.80 30.38 23.53
N ASN A 103 -19.08 29.97 23.62
CA ASN A 103 -19.82 30.10 24.88
C ASN A 103 -19.26 29.19 25.98
N GLU A 104 -18.77 27.98 25.67
CA GLU A 104 -18.12 27.11 26.66
C GLU A 104 -16.72 27.57 27.02
N GLU A 105 -15.92 28.06 26.07
CA GLU A 105 -14.63 28.72 26.25
C GLU A 105 -14.81 29.97 27.13
N ASP A 106 -15.79 30.82 26.82
CA ASP A 106 -16.14 32.02 27.60
C ASP A 106 -16.68 31.65 29.00
N LYS A 107 -17.42 30.54 29.13
CA LYS A 107 -18.03 30.10 30.40
C LYS A 107 -17.05 29.33 31.29
N LEU A 108 -16.09 28.63 30.72
CA LEU A 108 -15.12 27.78 31.42
C LEU A 108 -13.73 28.43 31.52
N GLY A 109 -13.47 29.49 30.74
CA GLY A 109 -12.16 30.14 30.65
C GLY A 109 -11.10 29.24 30.00
N LEU A 110 -11.51 28.31 29.14
CA LEU A 110 -10.63 27.31 28.50
C LEU A 110 -10.55 27.57 27.00
N ASN A 111 -9.45 27.18 26.35
CA ASN A 111 -9.37 27.21 24.88
C ASN A 111 -10.01 25.95 24.25
N PHE A 112 -10.27 25.99 22.94
CA PHE A 112 -10.90 24.91 22.17
C PHE A 112 -10.30 23.52 22.45
N PHE A 113 -8.98 23.41 22.51
CA PHE A 113 -8.29 22.14 22.72
C PHE A 113 -8.46 21.62 24.16
N GLU A 114 -8.48 22.51 25.14
CA GLU A 114 -8.75 22.17 26.55
C GLU A 114 -10.19 21.70 26.77
N VAL A 115 -11.17 22.31 26.07
CA VAL A 115 -12.56 21.83 26.09
C VAL A 115 -12.66 20.43 25.48
N LEU A 116 -11.96 20.18 24.37
CA LEU A 116 -11.87 18.86 23.72
C LEU A 116 -11.21 17.80 24.62
N GLN A 117 -10.11 18.15 25.28
CA GLN A 117 -9.38 17.24 26.15
C GLN A 117 -10.18 16.92 27.43
N ARG A 118 -10.89 17.91 27.97
CA ARG A 118 -11.81 17.72 29.08
C ARG A 118 -12.97 16.80 28.72
N GLU A 119 -13.59 16.95 27.55
CA GLU A 119 -14.65 16.05 27.09
C GLU A 119 -14.12 14.62 26.86
N ARG A 120 -12.87 14.47 26.42
CA ARG A 120 -12.20 13.17 26.27
C ARG A 120 -11.93 12.45 27.59
N GLU A 121 -11.57 13.20 28.63
CA GLU A 121 -11.25 12.67 29.97
C GLU A 121 -12.48 12.55 30.89
N ARG A 122 -13.65 12.98 30.42
CA ARG A 122 -14.88 13.03 31.21
C ARG A 122 -15.33 11.62 31.60
N PRO A 123 -15.42 11.30 32.91
CA PRO A 123 -15.89 9.99 33.35
C PRO A 123 -17.39 9.82 33.05
N ILE A 124 -17.79 8.57 32.83
CA ILE A 124 -19.08 8.16 32.23
C ILE A 124 -20.29 8.66 33.02
N ASP A 125 -20.15 8.81 34.33
CA ASP A 125 -21.14 9.33 35.29
C ASP A 125 -21.38 10.84 35.16
N GLN A 126 -20.46 11.58 34.53
CA GLN A 126 -20.58 13.02 34.32
C GLN A 126 -21.19 13.40 32.97
N ILE A 127 -21.47 12.45 32.07
CA ILE A 127 -22.24 12.72 30.85
C ILE A 127 -23.60 13.26 31.29
N SER A 128 -23.92 14.48 30.85
CA SER A 128 -25.14 15.18 31.22
C SER A 128 -26.36 14.26 31.11
N LYS A 129 -27.20 14.21 32.14
CA LYS A 129 -28.48 13.48 32.14
C LYS A 129 -29.31 13.82 30.88
N LYS A 130 -29.24 15.08 30.46
CA LYS A 130 -29.85 15.59 29.21
C LYS A 130 -29.34 14.91 27.94
N SER A 131 -28.09 14.44 27.91
CA SER A 131 -27.54 13.70 26.77
C SER A 131 -27.90 12.22 26.78
N ARG A 132 -28.12 11.64 27.96
CA ARG A 132 -28.65 10.27 28.10
C ARG A 132 -30.13 10.21 27.73
N ASP A 133 -30.89 11.24 28.10
CA ASP A 133 -32.32 11.35 27.84
C ASP A 133 -32.63 11.83 26.40
N MET A 134 -31.61 12.22 25.62
CA MET A 134 -31.81 12.58 24.21
C MET A 134 -32.14 11.32 23.40
N THR A 135 -33.29 11.38 22.71
CA THR A 135 -33.66 10.35 21.74
C THR A 135 -32.59 10.24 20.64
N PRO A 136 -32.40 9.08 20.01
CA PRO A 136 -31.46 8.91 18.90
C PRO A 136 -31.64 10.02 17.85
N LEU A 137 -32.89 10.30 17.47
CA LEU A 137 -33.28 11.38 16.56
C LEU A 137 -32.80 12.78 17.01
N GLN A 138 -32.85 13.09 18.30
CA GLN A 138 -32.35 14.37 18.83
C GLN A 138 -30.83 14.46 18.76
N ARG A 139 -30.11 13.35 19.00
CA ARG A 139 -28.66 13.28 18.80
C ARG A 139 -28.30 13.44 17.33
N THR A 140 -29.05 12.83 16.42
CA THR A 140 -28.88 13.02 14.97
C THR A 140 -29.11 14.47 14.58
N ARG A 141 -30.21 15.08 15.03
CA ARG A 141 -30.51 16.49 14.73
C ARG A 141 -29.40 17.40 15.24
N ARG A 142 -28.83 17.11 16.42
CA ARG A 142 -27.66 17.84 16.92
C ARG A 142 -26.45 17.65 16.01
N ARG A 143 -26.11 16.41 15.63
CA ARG A 143 -25.01 16.07 14.70
C ARG A 143 -25.21 16.71 13.31
N MET A 144 -26.45 16.78 12.81
CA MET A 144 -26.80 17.33 11.50
C MET A 144 -26.98 18.85 11.48
N ASN A 145 -27.40 19.48 12.59
CA ASN A 145 -27.52 20.93 12.68
C ASN A 145 -26.17 21.65 12.50
N TYR A 146 -25.05 20.94 12.70
CA TYR A 146 -23.71 21.44 12.40
C TYR A 146 -23.42 21.61 10.90
N ALA A 147 -24.23 21.04 10.01
CA ALA A 147 -24.13 21.19 8.57
C ALA A 147 -24.79 22.47 8.00
N LYS A 148 -25.60 23.19 8.80
CA LYS A 148 -26.49 24.30 8.36
C LYS A 148 -25.80 25.63 8.01
N GLY A 149 -24.49 25.63 7.78
CA GLY A 149 -23.80 26.82 7.29
C GLY A 149 -23.96 26.95 5.78
N ASN A 150 -24.39 28.13 5.29
CA ASN A 150 -24.47 28.51 3.87
C ASN A 150 -23.07 28.67 3.21
N ILE A 151 -22.22 27.66 3.41
CA ILE A 151 -20.82 27.59 3.01
C ILE A 151 -20.73 27.15 1.54
N GLU A 152 -21.75 26.44 1.06
CA GLU A 152 -21.82 25.93 -0.32
C GLU A 152 -21.73 27.05 -1.37
N ASN A 153 -22.32 28.22 -1.10
CA ASN A 153 -22.26 29.39 -1.98
C ASN A 153 -20.85 30.02 -2.11
N LYS A 154 -19.91 29.75 -1.19
CA LYS A 154 -18.57 30.34 -1.23
C LYS A 154 -17.57 29.51 -2.07
N TYR A 155 -17.90 28.27 -2.43
CA TYR A 155 -16.99 27.31 -3.08
C TYR A 155 -17.43 26.90 -4.51
N VAL A 156 -18.17 27.77 -5.20
CA VAL A 156 -18.68 27.58 -6.59
C VAL A 156 -17.58 27.31 -7.64
N MET A 157 -16.30 27.51 -7.29
CA MET A 157 -15.16 27.31 -8.19
C MET A 157 -14.87 25.85 -8.55
N MET A 158 -15.42 24.86 -7.84
CA MET A 158 -15.22 23.44 -8.15
C MET A 158 -16.43 22.86 -8.89
N THR A 159 -16.18 22.08 -9.94
CA THR A 159 -17.24 21.37 -10.64
C THR A 159 -17.91 20.35 -9.72
N THR A 160 -19.24 20.29 -9.79
CA THR A 160 -20.01 19.28 -9.07
C THR A 160 -19.63 17.89 -9.58
N ARG A 161 -19.51 16.94 -8.65
CA ARG A 161 -19.42 15.55 -9.06
C ARG A 161 -20.75 15.16 -9.64
N GLN A 162 -20.68 14.26 -10.60
CA GLN A 162 -21.86 13.67 -11.19
C GLN A 162 -21.47 12.21 -11.44
N TYR A 163 -21.53 11.36 -10.40
CA TYR A 163 -21.39 9.89 -10.57
C TYR A 163 -22.69 9.25 -11.09
N GLY A 164 -23.80 9.98 -10.97
CA GLY A 164 -25.11 9.72 -11.56
C GLY A 164 -25.86 11.05 -11.72
N SER A 165 -27.09 11.04 -12.22
CA SER A 165 -27.91 12.26 -12.24
C SER A 165 -28.45 12.55 -10.84
N ALA A 166 -28.33 13.81 -10.39
CA ALA A 166 -28.91 14.25 -9.13
C ALA A 166 -30.45 14.14 -9.15
N ASP A 167 -31.08 14.28 -10.32
CA ASP A 167 -32.54 14.15 -10.49
C ASP A 167 -33.04 12.75 -10.09
N LEU A 168 -32.16 11.74 -10.13
CA LEU A 168 -32.48 10.39 -9.66
C LEU A 168 -32.72 10.34 -8.15
N LEU A 169 -32.21 11.32 -7.38
CA LEU A 169 -32.49 11.44 -5.96
C LEU A 169 -33.92 11.93 -5.69
N ASP A 170 -34.52 12.67 -6.61
CA ASP A 170 -35.86 13.24 -6.45
C ASP A 170 -36.97 12.34 -7.03
N LYS A 171 -36.62 11.34 -7.86
CA LYS A 171 -37.58 10.36 -8.38
C LYS A 171 -38.21 9.52 -7.27
N ASP A 172 -39.53 9.34 -7.34
CA ASP A 172 -40.29 8.48 -6.44
C ASP A 172 -40.11 7.00 -6.82
N HIS A 173 -39.09 6.37 -6.24
CA HIS A 173 -38.80 4.96 -6.46
C HIS A 173 -39.70 3.98 -5.70
N LEU A 174 -40.67 4.47 -4.90
CA LEU A 174 -41.72 3.60 -4.36
C LEU A 174 -42.68 3.18 -5.47
N ASN A 175 -43.07 4.15 -6.29
CA ASN A 175 -44.05 3.94 -7.36
C ASN A 175 -43.39 3.64 -8.72
N GLU A 176 -42.17 4.13 -8.95
CA GLU A 176 -41.44 3.95 -10.21
C GLU A 176 -40.09 3.24 -9.97
N PRO A 177 -40.03 1.90 -10.14
CA PRO A 177 -38.80 1.15 -9.90
C PRO A 177 -37.69 1.61 -10.86
N PRO A 178 -36.41 1.57 -10.44
CA PRO A 178 -35.31 2.02 -11.26
C PRO A 178 -35.23 1.22 -12.57
N THR A 179 -35.10 1.94 -13.68
CA THR A 179 -35.02 1.40 -15.03
C THR A 179 -33.59 1.49 -15.58
N LEU A 180 -33.29 0.77 -16.66
CA LEU A 180 -32.00 0.91 -17.35
C LEU A 180 -31.79 2.33 -17.88
N ASP A 181 -32.88 3.05 -18.18
CA ASP A 181 -32.83 4.44 -18.62
C ASP A 181 -32.39 5.41 -17.51
N ASP A 182 -32.55 5.05 -16.24
CA ASP A 182 -32.00 5.81 -15.12
C ASP A 182 -30.48 5.73 -15.04
N LEU A 183 -29.88 4.71 -15.66
CA LEU A 183 -28.43 4.59 -15.84
C LEU A 183 -27.95 5.28 -17.13
N ASN A 184 -28.86 5.69 -18.02
CA ASN A 184 -28.51 6.40 -19.23
C ASN A 184 -28.12 7.85 -18.91
N GLN A 185 -27.00 8.28 -19.49
CA GLN A 185 -26.47 9.62 -19.26
C GLN A 185 -27.30 10.66 -20.01
N THR A 186 -27.63 11.76 -19.33
CA THR A 186 -27.98 12.98 -20.04
C THR A 186 -26.74 13.45 -20.82
N PRO A 187 -26.86 13.65 -22.15
CA PRO A 187 -25.73 14.14 -22.92
C PRO A 187 -25.26 15.47 -22.34
N GLY A 188 -23.93 15.64 -22.21
CA GLY A 188 -23.35 16.89 -21.74
C GLY A 188 -23.84 18.09 -22.55
N THR A 189 -23.77 19.27 -21.96
CA THR A 189 -24.23 20.50 -22.62
C THR A 189 -23.54 20.67 -23.98
N PHE A 190 -24.17 21.39 -24.90
CA PHE A 190 -23.60 21.61 -26.24
C PHE A 190 -22.17 22.18 -26.15
N ALA A 191 -21.92 23.07 -25.20
CA ALA A 191 -20.61 23.67 -24.96
C ALA A 191 -19.52 22.67 -24.55
N GLU A 192 -19.89 21.52 -23.98
CA GLU A 192 -18.94 20.48 -23.60
C GLU A 192 -18.77 19.41 -24.69
N THR A 193 -19.79 19.21 -25.52
CA THR A 193 -19.82 18.12 -26.51
C THR A 193 -19.53 18.57 -27.93
N TYR A 194 -19.55 19.88 -28.24
CA TYR A 194 -19.43 20.37 -29.63
C TYR A 194 -18.15 19.90 -30.33
N TRP A 195 -17.03 19.81 -29.61
CA TRP A 195 -15.73 19.41 -30.18
C TRP A 195 -15.73 17.95 -30.69
N SER A 196 -16.60 17.11 -30.13
CA SER A 196 -16.74 15.71 -30.53
C SER A 196 -17.59 15.53 -31.80
N LYS A 197 -18.39 16.55 -32.17
CA LYS A 197 -19.29 16.48 -33.32
C LYS A 197 -18.51 16.47 -34.62
N GLY A 198 -18.95 15.64 -35.58
CA GLY A 198 -18.34 15.56 -36.91
C GLY A 198 -18.27 16.90 -37.64
N ILE A 199 -19.29 17.76 -37.47
CA ILE A 199 -19.34 19.10 -38.07
C ILE A 199 -18.21 19.99 -37.56
N PHE A 200 -17.93 19.98 -36.24
CA PHE A 200 -16.82 20.75 -35.69
C PHE A 200 -15.48 20.27 -36.26
N ARG A 201 -15.26 18.95 -36.28
CA ARG A 201 -14.04 18.35 -36.83
C ARG A 201 -13.84 18.70 -38.30
N ALA A 202 -14.90 18.58 -39.11
CA ALA A 202 -14.88 19.00 -40.51
C ALA A 202 -14.59 20.50 -40.66
N SER A 203 -15.20 21.35 -39.83
CA SER A 203 -14.95 22.80 -39.85
C SER A 203 -13.51 23.17 -39.50
N VAL A 204 -12.88 22.45 -38.57
CA VAL A 204 -11.47 22.67 -38.21
C VAL A 204 -10.55 22.27 -39.36
N VAL A 205 -10.83 21.16 -40.05
CA VAL A 205 -10.07 20.74 -41.24
C VAL A 205 -10.24 21.77 -42.37
N VAL A 206 -11.47 22.18 -42.69
CA VAL A 206 -11.72 23.20 -43.73
C VAL A 206 -11.06 24.53 -43.39
N ALA A 207 -11.16 24.98 -42.14
CA ALA A 207 -10.50 26.20 -41.68
C ALA A 207 -8.98 26.08 -41.72
N GLY A 208 -8.41 24.94 -41.32
CA GLY A 208 -6.98 24.66 -41.44
C GLY A 208 -6.49 24.73 -42.88
N TYR A 209 -7.22 24.09 -43.80
CA TYR A 209 -6.91 24.11 -45.23
C TYR A 209 -6.91 25.54 -45.80
N LEU A 210 -7.96 26.31 -45.50
CA LEU A 210 -8.10 27.69 -46.00
C LEU A 210 -7.13 28.68 -45.36
N THR A 211 -6.69 28.44 -44.12
CA THR A 211 -5.76 29.34 -43.42
C THR A 211 -4.29 29.07 -43.75
N PHE A 212 -3.94 27.89 -44.26
CA PHE A 212 -2.56 27.54 -44.58
C PHE A 212 -1.85 28.54 -45.53
N PRO A 213 -2.44 28.96 -46.67
CA PRO A 213 -1.81 29.97 -47.53
C PRO A 213 -1.58 31.30 -46.82
N LEU A 214 -2.47 31.66 -45.89
CA LEU A 214 -2.34 32.89 -45.09
C LEU A 214 -1.18 32.78 -44.09
N TRP A 215 -0.99 31.61 -43.47
CA TRP A 215 0.19 31.34 -42.63
C TRP A 215 1.49 31.43 -43.42
N CYS A 216 1.56 30.84 -44.62
CA CYS A 216 2.74 30.97 -45.50
C CYS A 216 3.04 32.44 -45.84
N LYS A 217 2.02 33.24 -46.18
CA LYS A 217 2.15 34.69 -46.46
C LYS A 217 2.58 35.51 -45.25
N ILE A 218 2.17 35.11 -44.04
CA ILE A 218 2.63 35.78 -42.83
C ILE A 218 4.11 35.45 -42.60
N PHE A 219 4.49 34.17 -42.70
CA PHE A 219 5.83 33.70 -42.37
C PHE A 219 6.91 34.11 -43.37
N ILE A 220 6.59 34.29 -44.66
CA ILE A 220 7.56 34.81 -45.63
C ILE A 220 8.06 36.22 -45.25
N ASN A 221 7.21 37.04 -44.62
CA ASN A 221 7.62 38.37 -44.13
C ASN A 221 8.59 38.28 -42.93
N PHE A 222 8.70 37.12 -42.28
CA PHE A 222 9.64 36.84 -41.21
C PHE A 222 10.92 36.16 -41.70
N GLN A 223 10.93 35.64 -42.93
CA GLN A 223 12.09 34.98 -43.55
C GLN A 223 13.06 36.04 -44.13
N THR A 224 13.58 36.91 -43.27
CA THR A 224 14.66 37.86 -43.62
C THR A 224 16.03 37.37 -43.18
N GLY A 225 16.14 36.15 -42.65
CA GLY A 225 17.39 35.52 -42.22
C GLY A 225 18.13 34.78 -43.34
N ASP A 226 19.38 34.44 -43.09
CA ASP A 226 20.23 33.68 -44.01
C ASP A 226 19.62 32.28 -44.25
N PRO A 227 19.45 31.81 -45.50
CA PRO A 227 18.88 30.49 -45.80
C PRO A 227 19.60 29.32 -45.11
N GLU A 228 20.89 29.43 -44.77
CA GLU A 228 21.61 28.39 -44.05
C GLU A 228 21.06 28.17 -42.63
N ASP A 229 20.80 29.23 -41.87
CA ASP A 229 20.23 29.15 -40.51
C ASP A 229 18.83 28.53 -40.53
N PHE A 230 18.06 28.78 -41.60
CA PHE A 230 16.72 28.25 -41.77
C PHE A 230 16.72 26.72 -41.93
N SER A 231 17.69 26.19 -42.70
CA SER A 231 17.84 24.74 -42.91
C SER A 231 18.13 23.98 -41.61
N VAL A 232 18.86 24.59 -40.67
CA VAL A 232 19.14 24.00 -39.35
C VAL A 232 17.87 23.93 -38.51
N VAL A 233 17.07 25.00 -38.51
CA VAL A 233 15.78 25.03 -37.78
C VAL A 233 14.83 23.96 -38.33
N VAL A 234 14.70 23.86 -39.65
CA VAL A 234 13.81 22.87 -40.29
C VAL A 234 14.34 21.45 -40.09
N GLY A 235 15.63 21.21 -40.33
CA GLY A 235 16.22 19.88 -40.31
C GLY A 235 16.41 19.27 -38.92
N GLN A 236 16.67 20.09 -37.89
CA GLN A 236 16.96 19.59 -36.54
C GLN A 236 15.85 19.92 -35.54
N ILE A 237 15.31 21.14 -35.55
CA ILE A 237 14.37 21.57 -34.50
C ILE A 237 12.98 20.97 -34.72
N ALA A 238 12.46 20.98 -35.95
CA ALA A 238 11.11 20.49 -36.24
C ALA A 238 10.90 19.00 -35.86
N PRO A 239 11.79 18.05 -36.22
CA PRO A 239 11.63 16.65 -35.83
C PRO A 239 11.73 16.46 -34.31
N ASN A 240 12.67 17.16 -33.65
CA ASN A 240 12.87 17.06 -32.21
C ASN A 240 11.65 17.58 -31.43
N ILE A 241 11.05 18.70 -31.88
CA ILE A 241 9.82 19.23 -31.28
C ILE A 241 8.64 18.29 -31.54
N GLY A 242 8.55 17.70 -32.73
CA GLY A 242 7.53 16.69 -33.04
C GLY A 242 7.60 15.47 -32.12
N VAL A 243 8.80 14.93 -31.89
CA VAL A 243 9.03 13.80 -30.97
C VAL A 243 8.72 14.21 -29.52
N LEU A 244 9.17 15.38 -29.09
CA LEU A 244 8.90 15.90 -27.74
C LEU A 244 7.39 16.08 -27.52
N TYR A 245 6.67 16.63 -28.50
CA TYR A 245 5.22 16.80 -28.44
C TYR A 245 4.51 15.44 -28.35
N ALA A 246 4.86 14.50 -29.23
CA ALA A 246 4.23 13.18 -29.28
C ALA A 246 4.47 12.38 -27.99
N THR A 247 5.68 12.44 -27.44
CA THR A 247 6.02 11.77 -26.17
C THR A 247 5.29 12.39 -24.99
N LEU A 248 5.27 13.73 -24.88
CA LEU A 248 4.53 14.42 -23.83
C LEU A 248 3.03 14.15 -23.91
N LEU A 249 2.46 14.18 -25.11
CA LEU A 249 1.05 13.90 -25.34
C LEU A 249 0.69 12.46 -24.96
N SER A 250 1.50 11.50 -25.38
CA SER A 250 1.32 10.07 -25.04
C SER A 250 1.37 9.84 -23.53
N LEU A 251 2.37 10.43 -22.85
CA LEU A 251 2.49 10.36 -21.40
C LEU A 251 1.28 10.99 -20.70
N THR A 252 0.85 12.17 -21.17
CA THR A 252 -0.32 12.88 -20.65
C THR A 252 -1.57 12.03 -20.73
N LEU A 253 -1.82 11.42 -21.90
CA LEU A 253 -2.96 10.54 -22.10
C LEU A 253 -2.90 9.31 -21.21
N SER A 254 -1.74 8.67 -21.11
CA SER A 254 -1.56 7.50 -20.24
C SER A 254 -1.87 7.83 -18.77
N VAL A 255 -1.32 8.94 -18.26
CA VAL A 255 -1.56 9.38 -16.86
C VAL A 255 -3.03 9.69 -16.63
N LEU A 256 -3.67 10.43 -17.55
CA LEU A 256 -5.08 10.78 -17.44
C LEU A 256 -5.99 9.54 -17.50
N TYR A 257 -5.70 8.57 -18.36
CA TYR A 257 -6.49 7.35 -18.49
C TYR A 257 -6.35 6.44 -17.25
N GLN A 258 -5.13 6.31 -16.71
CA GLN A 258 -4.89 5.59 -15.47
C GLN A 258 -5.60 6.25 -14.28
N ARG A 259 -5.54 7.58 -14.17
CA ARG A 259 -6.29 8.33 -13.15
C ARG A 259 -7.79 8.09 -13.29
N PHE A 260 -8.33 8.20 -14.51
CA PHE A 260 -9.74 7.97 -14.78
C PHE A 260 -10.19 6.56 -14.34
N THR A 261 -9.41 5.54 -14.69
CA THR A 261 -9.69 4.13 -14.32
C THR A 261 -9.67 3.95 -12.81
N ARG A 262 -8.66 4.48 -12.10
CA ARG A 262 -8.56 4.38 -10.64
C ARG A 262 -9.72 5.08 -9.93
N ILE A 263 -10.13 6.27 -10.38
CA ILE A 263 -11.31 6.96 -9.82
C ILE A 263 -12.55 6.09 -10.03
N GLN A 264 -12.73 5.50 -11.21
CA GLN A 264 -13.86 4.64 -11.53
C GLN A 264 -13.90 3.36 -10.66
N GLU A 265 -12.77 2.71 -10.44
CA GLU A 265 -12.65 1.53 -9.58
C GLU A 265 -12.93 1.87 -8.11
N ASN A 266 -12.31 2.94 -7.60
CA ASN A 266 -12.47 3.36 -6.21
C ASN A 266 -13.90 3.80 -5.91
N VAL A 267 -14.55 4.58 -6.79
CA VAL A 267 -15.94 4.98 -6.59
C VAL A 267 -16.91 3.80 -6.70
N SER A 268 -16.65 2.85 -7.60
CA SER A 268 -17.47 1.63 -7.69
C SER A 268 -17.36 0.80 -6.42
N THR A 269 -16.16 0.69 -5.86
CA THR A 269 -15.92 -0.05 -4.62
C THR A 269 -16.56 0.65 -3.42
N GLU A 270 -16.43 1.98 -3.33
CA GLU A 270 -17.09 2.77 -2.28
C GLU A 270 -18.61 2.64 -2.35
N ALA A 271 -19.22 2.77 -3.54
CA ALA A 271 -20.65 2.64 -3.72
C ALA A 271 -21.18 1.23 -3.39
N MET A 272 -20.41 0.19 -3.75
CA MET A 272 -20.72 -1.20 -3.40
C MET A 272 -20.69 -1.41 -1.88
N LEU A 273 -19.62 -0.96 -1.21
CA LEU A 273 -19.49 -1.04 0.25
C LEU A 273 -20.62 -0.28 0.94
N LEU A 274 -20.98 0.91 0.44
CA LEU A 274 -22.09 1.69 0.98
C LEU A 274 -23.41 0.92 0.89
N SER A 275 -23.67 0.23 -0.22
CA SER A 275 -24.85 -0.61 -0.39
C SER A 275 -24.86 -1.81 0.57
N GLN A 276 -23.70 -2.42 0.80
CA GLN A 276 -23.56 -3.53 1.75
C GLN A 276 -23.79 -3.08 3.20
N ILE A 277 -23.15 -1.97 3.61
CA ILE A 277 -23.35 -1.32 4.90
C ILE A 277 -24.84 -1.03 5.11
N THR A 278 -25.53 -0.50 4.10
CA THR A 278 -26.96 -0.20 4.15
C THR A 278 -27.80 -1.43 4.50
N ARG A 279 -27.52 -2.59 3.87
CA ARG A 279 -28.23 -3.85 4.17
C ARG A 279 -27.93 -4.33 5.59
N ASN A 280 -26.69 -4.21 6.03
CA ASN A 280 -26.29 -4.62 7.37
C ASN A 280 -26.93 -3.72 8.44
N LEU A 281 -27.03 -2.41 8.22
CA LEU A 281 -27.75 -1.48 9.08
C LEU A 281 -29.25 -1.80 9.15
N LEU A 282 -29.89 -2.04 8.00
CA LEU A 282 -31.29 -2.48 7.94
C LEU A 282 -31.52 -3.80 8.70
N SER A 283 -30.58 -4.76 8.59
CA SER A 283 -30.67 -6.00 9.34
C SER A 283 -30.38 -5.83 10.83
N LEU A 284 -29.55 -4.86 11.22
CA LEU A 284 -29.20 -4.60 12.62
C LEU A 284 -30.36 -3.93 13.34
N PHE A 285 -31.01 -2.96 12.69
CA PHE A 285 -32.09 -2.13 13.24
C PHE A 285 -33.49 -2.55 12.78
N ALA A 286 -33.67 -3.81 12.39
CA ALA A 286 -34.95 -4.31 11.89
C ALA A 286 -36.11 -4.10 12.87
N ASP A 287 -35.82 -4.21 14.18
CA ASP A 287 -36.80 -4.08 15.26
C ASP A 287 -36.84 -2.67 15.87
N GLU A 288 -35.91 -1.78 15.50
CA GLU A 288 -35.75 -0.44 16.09
C GLU A 288 -35.77 0.65 15.00
N PRO A 289 -36.97 1.12 14.59
CA PRO A 289 -37.13 1.98 13.42
C PRO A 289 -36.49 3.36 13.55
N GLU A 290 -36.32 3.88 14.77
CA GLU A 290 -35.66 5.17 15.01
C GLU A 290 -34.16 5.13 14.67
N TRP A 291 -33.47 4.06 15.07
CA TRP A 291 -32.06 3.84 14.73
C TRP A 291 -31.86 3.54 13.25
N ALA A 292 -32.79 2.79 12.65
CA ALA A 292 -32.81 2.58 11.22
C ALA A 292 -32.95 3.92 10.47
N GLN A 293 -33.88 4.78 10.87
CA GLN A 293 -34.08 6.09 10.25
C GLN A 293 -32.86 7.01 10.40
N GLU A 294 -32.28 7.11 11.60
CA GLU A 294 -31.08 7.93 11.84
C GLU A 294 -29.90 7.46 10.97
N SER A 295 -29.55 6.18 11.05
CA SER A 295 -28.40 5.63 10.33
C SER A 295 -28.59 5.73 8.82
N LEU A 296 -29.78 5.41 8.30
CA LEU A 296 -30.05 5.48 6.87
C LEU A 296 -30.15 6.92 6.35
N GLN A 297 -30.50 7.90 7.20
CA GLN A 297 -30.42 9.30 6.83
C GLN A 297 -28.96 9.75 6.62
N ILE A 298 -28.01 9.24 7.42
CA ILE A 298 -26.58 9.52 7.22
C ILE A 298 -26.08 8.85 5.93
N VAL A 299 -26.53 7.61 5.64
CA VAL A 299 -26.24 6.94 4.36
C VAL A 299 -26.79 7.74 3.18
N ALA A 300 -28.04 8.19 3.25
CA ALA A 300 -28.67 9.02 2.21
C ALA A 300 -27.90 10.33 1.99
N ASN A 301 -27.39 10.94 3.06
CA ASN A 301 -26.51 12.11 2.97
C ASN A 301 -25.20 11.80 2.22
N GLN A 302 -24.59 10.63 2.45
CA GLN A 302 -23.40 10.21 1.70
C GLN A 302 -23.72 9.96 0.22
N VAL A 303 -24.84 9.31 -0.10
CA VAL A 303 -25.29 9.14 -1.49
C VAL A 303 -25.44 10.51 -2.18
N ARG A 304 -26.01 11.51 -1.48
CA ARG A 304 -26.11 12.88 -1.98
C ARG A 304 -24.74 13.51 -2.19
N ILE A 305 -23.82 13.39 -1.23
CA ILE A 305 -22.44 13.90 -1.34
C ILE A 305 -21.75 13.33 -2.60
N MET A 306 -21.93 12.03 -2.87
CA MET A 306 -21.35 11.39 -4.05
C MET A 306 -22.01 11.88 -5.36
N LEU A 307 -23.33 12.11 -5.38
CA LEU A 307 -24.05 12.44 -6.61
C LEU A 307 -24.06 13.93 -6.97
N SER A 308 -24.03 14.85 -6.01
CA SER A 308 -24.24 16.28 -6.28
C SER A 308 -23.15 17.21 -5.75
N ARG A 309 -22.36 16.81 -4.74
CA ARG A 309 -21.39 17.72 -4.11
C ARG A 309 -20.02 17.71 -4.79
N THR A 310 -19.29 18.79 -4.61
CA THR A 310 -17.90 18.93 -5.07
C THR A 310 -16.92 18.24 -4.13
N ARG A 311 -15.70 17.97 -4.61
CA ARG A 311 -14.62 17.42 -3.76
C ARG A 311 -14.29 18.30 -2.56
N GLY A 312 -14.21 19.61 -2.77
CA GLY A 312 -13.91 20.55 -1.69
C GLY A 312 -14.98 20.51 -0.59
N LEU A 313 -16.26 20.42 -0.96
CA LEU A 313 -17.35 20.30 0.01
C LEU A 313 -17.33 18.98 0.76
N GLU A 314 -16.99 17.86 0.12
CA GLU A 314 -16.82 16.59 0.83
C GLU A 314 -15.66 16.65 1.83
N LEU A 315 -14.50 17.18 1.44
CA LEU A 315 -13.36 17.33 2.34
C LEU A 315 -13.68 18.22 3.55
N LEU A 316 -14.39 19.33 3.32
CA LEU A 316 -14.89 20.18 4.41
C LEU A 316 -15.90 19.43 5.29
N SER A 317 -16.76 18.59 4.70
CA SER A 317 -17.69 17.77 5.48
C SER A 317 -16.98 16.73 6.33
N ILE A 318 -15.91 16.11 5.82
CA ILE A 318 -15.07 15.17 6.58
C ILE A 318 -14.42 15.88 7.77
N MET A 319 -13.89 17.09 7.54
CA MET A 319 -13.24 17.87 8.58
C MET A 319 -14.20 18.29 9.71
N LYS A 320 -15.47 18.54 9.38
CA LYS A 320 -16.48 19.00 10.35
C LYS A 320 -17.24 17.87 11.03
N ALA A 321 -17.70 16.91 10.22
CA ALA A 321 -18.62 15.86 10.64
C ALA A 321 -18.56 14.72 9.62
N ASP A 322 -17.51 13.90 9.71
CA ASP A 322 -17.34 12.74 8.83
C ASP A 322 -18.55 11.79 8.92
N THR A 323 -19.18 11.54 7.77
CA THR A 323 -20.35 10.68 7.61
C THR A 323 -20.09 9.25 8.09
N TYR A 324 -18.92 8.67 7.79
CA TYR A 324 -18.60 7.30 8.19
C TYR A 324 -18.25 7.20 9.68
N ALA A 325 -17.57 8.20 10.24
CA ALA A 325 -17.35 8.28 11.68
C ALA A 325 -18.67 8.41 12.45
N ASN A 326 -19.62 9.20 11.93
CA ASN A 326 -20.95 9.33 12.51
C ASN A 326 -21.74 8.01 12.46
N LEU A 327 -21.68 7.26 11.35
CA LEU A 327 -22.30 5.94 11.26
C LEU A 327 -21.68 4.94 12.25
N LEU A 328 -20.36 4.93 12.36
CA LEU A 328 -19.65 4.10 13.32
C LEU A 328 -20.09 4.43 14.76
N ALA A 329 -20.21 5.72 15.09
CA ALA A 329 -20.71 6.17 16.39
C ALA A 329 -22.15 5.70 16.66
N VAL A 330 -23.05 5.73 15.66
CA VAL A 330 -24.42 5.19 15.81
C VAL A 330 -24.39 3.67 16.11
N VAL A 331 -23.55 2.91 15.41
CA VAL A 331 -23.41 1.45 15.65
C VAL A 331 -22.79 1.15 17.01
N ASP A 332 -21.80 1.93 17.44
CA ASP A 332 -21.17 1.78 18.76
C ASP A 332 -22.11 2.21 19.89
N ASP A 333 -22.88 3.29 19.73
CA ASP A 333 -23.91 3.73 20.68
C ASP A 333 -24.99 2.66 20.84
N TYR A 334 -25.46 2.06 19.73
CA TYR A 334 -26.43 0.96 19.76
C TYR A 334 -25.87 -0.28 20.47
N HIS A 335 -24.64 -0.69 20.11
CA HIS A 335 -23.97 -1.81 20.75
C HIS A 335 -23.70 -1.54 22.24
N TYR A 336 -23.44 -0.29 22.63
CA TYR A 336 -23.26 0.09 24.03
C TYR A 336 -24.56 -0.02 24.83
N LEU A 337 -25.67 0.47 24.28
CA LEU A 337 -26.97 0.46 24.95
C LEU A 337 -27.58 -0.94 25.04
N ASN A 338 -27.44 -1.74 23.98
CA ASN A 338 -28.06 -3.06 23.89
C ASN A 338 -27.11 -4.22 24.19
N GLY A 339 -25.79 -4.07 24.02
CA GLY A 339 -24.83 -5.19 24.10
C GLY A 339 -24.64 -5.80 25.49
N CYS A 340 -25.12 -5.12 26.55
CA CYS A 340 -25.16 -5.66 27.91
C CYS A 340 -26.47 -6.39 28.23
N ASN A 341 -27.50 -6.27 27.38
CA ASN A 341 -28.78 -6.93 27.57
C ASN A 341 -28.66 -8.40 27.12
N ASP A 342 -29.24 -9.32 27.89
CA ASP A 342 -29.25 -10.75 27.54
C ASP A 342 -29.98 -11.03 26.20
N ASP A 343 -30.80 -10.08 25.75
CA ASP A 343 -31.52 -10.12 24.47
C ASP A 343 -30.66 -9.76 23.25
N PHE A 344 -29.43 -9.28 23.45
CA PHE A 344 -28.53 -8.94 22.33
C PHE A 344 -28.05 -10.22 21.63
N SER A 345 -28.64 -10.50 20.48
CA SER A 345 -28.39 -11.75 19.78
C SER A 345 -26.95 -11.83 19.26
N ALA A 346 -26.37 -13.04 19.25
CA ALA A 346 -25.06 -13.29 18.64
C ALA A 346 -25.00 -12.86 17.16
N ARG A 347 -26.16 -12.83 16.49
CA ARG A 347 -26.28 -12.28 15.12
C ARG A 347 -26.03 -10.77 15.10
N GLN A 348 -26.64 -10.00 16.00
CA GLN A 348 -26.42 -8.55 16.09
C GLN A 348 -24.96 -8.24 16.45
N GLU A 349 -24.35 -8.98 17.38
CA GLU A 349 -22.91 -8.83 17.71
C GLU A 349 -22.03 -9.07 16.47
N SER A 350 -22.31 -10.13 15.71
CA SER A 350 -21.61 -10.41 14.46
C SER A 350 -21.80 -9.30 13.42
N ILE A 351 -23.01 -8.74 13.29
CA ILE A 351 -23.29 -7.65 12.34
C ILE A 351 -22.55 -6.36 12.75
N CYS A 352 -22.54 -6.01 14.04
CA CYS A 352 -21.72 -4.89 14.54
C CYS A 352 -20.23 -5.09 14.22
N GLY A 353 -19.71 -6.30 14.40
CA GLY A 353 -18.33 -6.65 14.01
C GLY A 353 -18.06 -6.43 12.51
N MET A 354 -18.96 -6.90 11.64
CA MET A 354 -18.85 -6.72 10.19
C MET A 354 -18.91 -5.23 9.81
N LEU A 355 -19.87 -4.47 10.36
CA LEU A 355 -20.02 -3.05 10.09
C LEU A 355 -18.77 -2.24 10.44
N ARG A 356 -18.12 -2.52 11.58
CA ARG A 356 -16.86 -1.85 11.96
C ARG A 356 -15.76 -2.07 10.92
N THR A 357 -15.61 -3.29 10.42
CA THR A 357 -14.64 -3.61 9.35
C THR A 357 -15.02 -2.93 8.03
N GLU A 358 -16.30 -2.93 7.65
CA GLU A 358 -16.78 -2.27 6.44
C GLU A 358 -16.59 -0.74 6.50
N PHE A 359 -16.81 -0.10 7.66
CA PHE A 359 -16.56 1.33 7.84
C PHE A 359 -15.09 1.70 7.71
N GLN A 360 -14.18 0.85 8.18
CA GLN A 360 -12.74 1.06 7.94
C GLN A 360 -12.43 0.98 6.44
N GLN A 361 -12.89 -0.07 5.77
CA GLN A 361 -12.65 -0.28 4.33
C GLN A 361 -13.21 0.84 3.46
N ILE A 362 -14.44 1.31 3.74
CA ILE A 362 -15.05 2.39 2.97
C ILE A 362 -14.36 3.73 3.21
N THR A 363 -13.83 3.97 4.43
CA THR A 363 -13.06 5.17 4.75
C THR A 363 -11.72 5.20 3.99
N GLU A 364 -11.01 4.08 3.95
CA GLU A 364 -9.78 3.91 3.16
C GLU A 364 -10.05 4.10 1.66
N THR A 365 -11.11 3.46 1.15
CA THR A 365 -11.50 3.57 -0.27
C THR A 365 -11.87 5.00 -0.66
N ARG A 366 -12.61 5.71 0.21
CA ARG A 366 -12.95 7.12 0.02
C ARG A 366 -11.69 8.00 -0.01
N ALA A 367 -10.73 7.76 0.88
CA ALA A 367 -9.48 8.51 0.89
C ALA A 367 -8.69 8.32 -0.43
N LEU A 368 -8.62 7.09 -0.94
CA LEU A 368 -8.00 6.80 -2.25
C LEU A 368 -8.72 7.51 -3.39
N ARG A 369 -10.06 7.44 -3.44
CA ARG A 369 -10.86 8.19 -4.44
C ARG A 369 -10.57 9.69 -4.37
N LEU A 370 -10.62 10.29 -3.19
CA LEU A 370 -10.40 11.73 -3.00
C LEU A 370 -9.00 12.16 -3.42
N SER A 371 -7.99 11.33 -3.15
CA SER A 371 -6.61 11.54 -3.58
C SER A 371 -6.49 11.51 -5.11
N ASP A 372 -7.09 10.52 -5.77
CA ASP A 372 -7.07 10.43 -7.23
C ASP A 372 -7.85 11.57 -7.89
N GLU A 373 -8.97 12.00 -7.31
CA GLU A 373 -9.69 13.21 -7.73
C GLU A 373 -8.82 14.48 -7.58
N ALA A 374 -7.94 14.55 -6.56
CA ALA A 374 -7.00 15.64 -6.35
C ALA A 374 -5.86 15.70 -7.37
N SER A 375 -5.49 14.57 -7.96
CA SER A 375 -4.37 14.45 -8.91
C SER A 375 -4.64 14.99 -10.33
N SER A 376 -5.46 16.04 -10.48
CA SER A 376 -5.66 16.70 -11.78
C SER A 376 -4.40 17.38 -12.26
N LEU A 377 -4.12 17.31 -13.56
CA LEU A 377 -2.99 18.00 -14.16
C LEU A 377 -3.16 19.52 -14.04
N PRO A 378 -2.10 20.26 -13.67
CA PRO A 378 -2.18 21.70 -13.50
C PRO A 378 -2.41 22.42 -14.84
N PRO A 379 -3.03 23.61 -14.83
CA PRO A 379 -3.24 24.40 -16.06
C PRO A 379 -1.94 24.71 -16.83
N THR A 380 -0.80 24.79 -16.14
CA THR A 380 0.52 24.99 -16.74
C THR A 380 0.92 23.87 -17.69
N HIS A 381 0.48 22.63 -17.42
CA HIS A 381 0.73 21.49 -18.29
C HIS A 381 0.00 21.63 -19.64
N PHE A 382 -1.24 22.12 -19.62
CA PHE A 382 -2.01 22.40 -20.83
C PHE A 382 -1.47 23.59 -21.61
N LEU A 383 -0.92 24.59 -20.92
CA LEU A 383 -0.19 25.68 -21.56
C LEU A 383 1.03 25.13 -22.32
N LEU A 384 1.79 24.22 -21.71
CA LEU A 384 2.96 23.58 -22.33
C LEU A 384 2.57 22.75 -23.57
N ILE A 385 1.51 21.94 -23.49
CA ILE A 385 1.00 21.20 -24.66
C ILE A 385 0.56 22.17 -25.77
N THR A 386 -0.09 23.27 -25.41
CA THR A 386 -0.55 24.28 -26.37
C THR A 386 0.63 25.01 -27.02
N SER A 387 1.65 25.37 -26.25
CA SER A 387 2.84 26.04 -26.78
C SER A 387 3.63 25.11 -27.70
N LEU A 388 3.82 23.83 -27.33
CA LEU A 388 4.46 22.85 -28.21
C LEU A 388 3.63 22.59 -29.47
N SER A 389 2.30 22.53 -29.37
CA SER A 389 1.42 22.41 -30.55
C SER A 389 1.62 23.61 -31.49
N PHE A 390 1.68 24.82 -30.94
CA PHE A 390 1.91 26.04 -31.70
C PHE A 390 3.29 26.04 -32.37
N VAL A 391 4.35 25.71 -31.63
CA VAL A 391 5.70 25.65 -32.20
C VAL A 391 5.80 24.56 -33.28
N SER A 392 5.13 23.42 -33.11
CA SER A 392 5.07 22.37 -34.13
C SER A 392 4.34 22.84 -35.40
N ILE A 393 3.24 23.59 -35.26
CA ILE A 393 2.55 24.23 -36.40
C ILE A 393 3.48 25.20 -37.12
N VAL A 394 4.19 26.06 -36.38
CA VAL A 394 5.17 27.00 -36.94
C VAL A 394 6.27 26.25 -37.68
N ALA A 395 6.82 25.21 -37.07
CA ALA A 395 7.87 24.38 -37.65
C ALA A 395 7.43 23.71 -38.95
N TYR A 396 6.18 23.23 -39.02
CA TYR A 396 5.60 22.68 -40.25
C TYR A 396 5.43 23.73 -41.34
N VAL A 397 4.93 24.92 -41.00
CA VAL A 397 4.78 26.03 -41.96
C VAL A 397 6.15 26.45 -42.50
N THR A 398 7.17 26.57 -41.63
CA THR A 398 8.52 26.91 -42.06
C THR A 398 9.13 25.83 -42.96
N ALA A 399 8.97 24.55 -42.62
CA ALA A 399 9.43 23.46 -43.48
C ALA A 399 8.74 23.46 -44.86
N SER A 400 7.45 23.82 -44.88
CA SER A 400 6.70 23.92 -46.14
C SER A 400 7.19 25.07 -47.03
N LEU A 401 7.63 26.19 -46.45
CA LEU A 401 8.15 27.33 -47.22
C LEU A 401 9.42 26.99 -48.03
N GLU A 402 10.18 25.99 -47.62
CA GLU A 402 11.37 25.52 -48.36
C GLU A 402 11.01 24.77 -49.65
N VAL A 403 9.83 24.14 -49.67
CA VAL A 403 9.39 23.25 -50.76
C VAL A 403 8.40 23.94 -51.71
N VAL A 404 7.70 24.99 -51.28
CA VAL A 404 6.63 25.63 -52.05
C VAL A 404 7.16 26.75 -52.96
N GLU A 405 7.09 26.54 -54.27
CA GLU A 405 7.48 27.55 -55.28
C GLU A 405 6.48 28.70 -55.44
N ASP A 406 5.16 28.42 -55.40
CA ASP A 406 4.09 29.43 -55.47
C ASP A 406 3.38 29.60 -54.12
N LEU A 407 3.76 30.64 -53.37
CA LEU A 407 3.16 30.96 -52.07
C LEU A 407 1.69 31.36 -52.13
N ASN A 408 1.17 31.75 -53.30
CA ASN A 408 -0.25 32.07 -53.42
C ASN A 408 -1.11 30.81 -53.56
N ASN A 409 -0.53 29.73 -54.07
CA ASN A 409 -1.19 28.46 -54.31
C ASN A 409 -0.28 27.32 -53.83
N PRO A 410 -0.11 27.14 -52.50
CA PRO A 410 0.67 26.02 -51.99
C PRO A 410 0.08 24.68 -52.46
N PRO A 411 0.89 23.62 -52.59
CA PRO A 411 0.43 22.29 -52.95
C PRO A 411 -0.76 21.83 -52.09
N GLU A 412 -1.73 21.20 -52.72
CA GLU A 412 -2.95 20.74 -52.05
C GLU A 412 -2.61 19.73 -50.94
N GLU A 413 -1.59 18.89 -51.17
CA GLU A 413 -1.12 17.90 -50.21
C GLU A 413 -0.57 18.55 -48.94
N ALA A 414 0.21 19.61 -49.06
CA ALA A 414 0.78 20.33 -47.92
C ALA A 414 -0.32 21.04 -47.10
N SER A 415 -1.30 21.62 -47.79
CA SER A 415 -2.47 22.26 -47.18
C SER A 415 -3.35 21.25 -46.43
N LEU A 416 -3.55 20.07 -47.02
CA LEU A 416 -4.32 18.99 -46.42
C LEU A 416 -3.60 18.39 -45.21
N LEU A 417 -2.29 18.15 -45.29
CA LEU A 417 -1.49 17.69 -44.16
C LEU A 417 -1.48 18.70 -42.99
N PHE A 418 -1.33 20.00 -43.27
CA PHE A 418 -1.44 21.06 -42.26
C PHE A 418 -2.81 21.02 -41.57
N SER A 419 -3.88 20.92 -42.35
CA SER A 419 -5.24 20.86 -41.82
C SER A 419 -5.48 19.63 -40.94
N GLY A 420 -4.93 18.48 -41.33
CA GLY A 420 -4.98 17.24 -40.57
C GLY A 420 -4.23 17.35 -39.25
N LEU A 421 -3.02 17.91 -39.27
CA LEU A 421 -2.19 18.14 -38.08
C LEU A 421 -2.86 19.09 -37.09
N LEU A 422 -3.41 20.22 -37.58
CA LEU A 422 -4.15 21.18 -36.77
C LEU A 422 -5.39 20.55 -36.13
N ALA A 423 -6.16 19.77 -36.90
CA ALA A 423 -7.31 19.05 -36.39
C ALA A 423 -6.92 18.03 -35.32
N LEU A 424 -5.81 17.31 -35.51
CA LEU A 424 -5.25 16.37 -34.55
C LEU A 424 -4.93 17.07 -33.23
N TYR A 425 -4.19 18.18 -33.27
CA TYR A 425 -3.78 18.93 -32.07
C TYR A 425 -4.97 19.49 -31.29
N ILE A 426 -5.95 20.06 -31.99
CA ILE A 426 -7.17 20.56 -31.36
C ILE A 426 -7.97 19.41 -30.73
N LEU A 427 -8.09 18.28 -31.42
CA LEU A 427 -8.83 17.11 -30.91
C LEU A 427 -8.14 16.52 -29.68
N PHE A 428 -6.83 16.32 -29.74
CA PHE A 428 -6.06 15.79 -28.62
C PHE A 428 -6.05 16.74 -27.42
N PHE A 429 -5.92 18.05 -27.64
CA PHE A 429 -6.02 19.03 -26.57
C PHE A 429 -7.39 18.94 -25.87
N ASN A 430 -8.48 18.94 -26.65
CA ASN A 430 -9.82 18.83 -26.08
C ASN A 430 -10.04 17.48 -25.39
N PHE A 431 -9.50 16.39 -25.93
CA PHE A 431 -9.58 15.07 -25.33
C PHE A 431 -8.82 14.98 -24.00
N CYS A 432 -7.59 15.49 -23.93
CA CYS A 432 -6.84 15.60 -22.67
C CYS A 432 -7.54 16.50 -21.65
N LYS A 433 -8.12 17.62 -22.11
CA LYS A 433 -8.87 18.54 -21.25
C LYS A 433 -10.13 17.85 -20.68
N ASP A 434 -10.82 17.07 -21.51
CA ASP A 434 -12.00 16.30 -21.13
C ASP A 434 -11.65 15.22 -20.09
N LEU A 435 -10.62 14.40 -20.37
CA LEU A 435 -10.15 13.37 -19.43
C LEU A 435 -9.62 13.95 -18.10
N ASN A 436 -9.12 15.19 -18.10
CA ASN A 436 -8.68 15.84 -16.87
C ASN A 436 -9.84 16.27 -15.96
N GLY A 437 -11.02 16.47 -16.54
CA GLY A 437 -12.28 16.75 -15.85
C GLY A 437 -13.21 15.53 -15.85
N PRO A 438 -12.99 14.52 -14.99
CA PRO A 438 -13.67 13.21 -15.07
C PRO A 438 -15.21 13.24 -14.94
N PHE A 439 -15.78 14.37 -14.51
CA PHE A 439 -17.21 14.56 -14.27
C PHE A 439 -17.91 15.39 -15.35
N ALA A 440 -17.16 16.06 -16.22
CA ALA A 440 -17.68 16.94 -17.25
C ALA A 440 -17.37 16.40 -18.65
N GLY A 441 -18.13 16.84 -19.65
CA GLY A 441 -17.89 16.56 -21.06
C GLY A 441 -18.19 15.16 -21.56
N VAL A 442 -17.39 14.62 -22.48
CA VAL A 442 -17.79 13.45 -23.29
C VAL A 442 -17.39 12.14 -22.61
N TYR A 443 -16.18 12.09 -22.06
CA TYR A 443 -15.62 10.91 -21.38
C TYR A 443 -15.81 11.01 -19.87
N GLN A 444 -17.05 10.76 -19.42
CA GLN A 444 -17.44 10.85 -18.00
C GLN A 444 -17.47 9.47 -17.32
N ILE A 445 -17.15 9.44 -16.01
CA ILE A 445 -17.17 8.21 -15.15
C ILE A 445 -18.60 7.65 -14.92
N LYS A 446 -19.63 8.31 -15.46
CA LYS A 446 -21.06 8.06 -15.15
C LYS A 446 -21.65 6.73 -15.62
N ARG A 447 -21.03 5.99 -16.57
CA ARG A 447 -21.53 4.64 -16.97
C ARG A 447 -20.99 3.54 -16.06
N SER A 448 -20.76 3.87 -14.80
CA SER A 448 -20.06 2.98 -13.89
C SER A 448 -21.04 2.19 -13.05
N ASN A 449 -20.58 1.00 -12.67
CA ASN A 449 -21.17 0.15 -11.64
C ASN A 449 -21.45 0.92 -10.32
N ALA A 450 -20.81 2.07 -10.09
CA ALA A 450 -21.11 2.95 -8.98
C ALA A 450 -22.55 3.47 -9.01
N ALA A 451 -23.06 3.94 -10.16
CA ALA A 451 -24.41 4.49 -10.27
C ALA A 451 -25.48 3.44 -9.92
N SER A 452 -25.30 2.19 -10.37
CA SER A 452 -26.20 1.09 -10.03
C SER A 452 -26.19 0.77 -8.52
N HIS A 453 -25.02 0.80 -7.87
CA HIS A 453 -24.94 0.57 -6.43
C HIS A 453 -25.53 1.74 -5.62
N LEU A 454 -25.37 2.99 -6.07
CA LEU A 454 -25.99 4.16 -5.43
C LEU A 454 -27.52 4.13 -5.56
N LEU A 455 -28.05 3.80 -6.74
CA LEU A 455 -29.49 3.60 -6.94
C LEU A 455 -30.03 2.44 -6.12
N GLN A 456 -29.29 1.33 -6.05
CA GLN A 456 -29.63 0.19 -5.21
C GLN A 456 -29.70 0.60 -3.73
N THR A 457 -28.75 1.40 -3.24
CA THR A 457 -28.76 1.94 -1.88
C THR A 457 -29.99 2.80 -1.63
N LYS A 458 -30.31 3.73 -2.53
CA LYS A 458 -31.54 4.54 -2.44
C LYS A 458 -32.79 3.65 -2.40
N TRP A 459 -32.89 2.70 -3.31
CA TRP A 459 -34.04 1.80 -3.41
C TRP A 459 -34.21 0.95 -2.15
N LEU A 460 -33.12 0.42 -1.57
CA LEU A 460 -33.17 -0.31 -0.29
C LEU A 460 -33.72 0.56 0.85
N ILE A 461 -33.25 1.80 0.98
CA ILE A 461 -33.69 2.74 2.01
C ILE A 461 -35.17 3.06 1.84
N VAL A 462 -35.56 3.48 0.64
CA VAL A 462 -36.93 3.89 0.31
C VAL A 462 -37.91 2.72 0.48
N SER A 463 -37.54 1.50 0.06
CA SER A 463 -38.40 0.32 0.19
C SER A 463 -38.72 -0.07 1.64
N GLN A 464 -37.82 0.21 2.59
CA GLN A 464 -37.97 -0.18 3.99
C GLN A 464 -38.55 0.94 4.86
N LEU A 465 -38.17 2.19 4.59
CA LEU A 465 -38.53 3.33 5.45
C LEU A 465 -39.52 4.31 4.79
N GLY A 466 -39.82 4.16 3.49
CA GLY A 466 -40.64 5.10 2.73
C GLY A 466 -40.03 6.50 2.74
N ASP A 467 -40.89 7.51 2.86
CA ASP A 467 -40.49 8.93 2.83
C ASP A 467 -39.89 9.44 4.15
N LYS A 468 -39.66 8.56 5.13
CA LYS A 468 -39.04 8.93 6.42
C LYS A 468 -37.58 9.35 6.29
N VAL A 469 -36.92 8.96 5.20
CA VAL A 469 -35.54 9.35 4.89
C VAL A 469 -35.54 10.23 3.66
N SER A 470 -35.06 11.47 3.81
CA SER A 470 -35.04 12.44 2.72
C SER A 470 -33.72 12.38 1.95
N PHE A 471 -33.84 12.30 0.61
CA PHE A 471 -32.75 12.47 -0.34
C PHE A 471 -32.67 13.88 -0.94
N GLY A 472 -33.68 14.73 -0.70
CA GLY A 472 -33.80 16.07 -1.28
C GLY A 472 -32.64 16.99 -0.89
N VAL A 473 -32.30 17.94 -1.77
CA VAL A 473 -31.14 18.85 -1.62
C VAL A 473 -31.40 19.97 -0.58
N ASN A 474 -32.66 20.37 -0.41
CA ASN A 474 -33.04 21.46 0.50
C ASN A 474 -33.55 20.93 1.84
N TYR A 475 -32.67 20.88 2.83
CA TYR A 475 -33.08 20.80 4.25
C TYR A 475 -33.58 22.15 4.79
N ASP A 476 -33.39 23.23 4.03
CA ASP A 476 -33.71 24.60 4.43
C ASP A 476 -35.13 25.05 4.04
N ASP A 477 -35.85 24.25 3.24
CA ASP A 477 -37.22 24.55 2.80
C ASP A 477 -38.29 23.86 3.67
N GLU A 478 -37.98 23.45 4.91
CA GLU A 478 -39.07 23.22 5.85
C GLU A 478 -39.82 24.56 6.00
N PRO A 479 -41.13 24.62 5.67
CA PRO A 479 -41.88 25.84 5.79
C PRO A 479 -41.81 26.27 7.26
N GLN A 480 -41.10 27.37 7.52
CA GLN A 480 -41.17 27.97 8.83
C GLN A 480 -42.65 28.22 9.12
N PRO A 481 -43.15 27.81 10.29
CA PRO A 481 -44.56 27.98 10.63
C PRO A 481 -44.89 29.46 10.51
N ASN A 482 -45.67 29.78 9.47
CA ASN A 482 -46.18 31.09 9.06
C ASN A 482 -45.87 32.23 10.05
N GLU A 483 -44.74 32.91 9.86
CA GLU A 483 -44.68 34.33 10.18
C GLU A 483 -45.47 35.05 9.08
N GLU A 484 -46.77 35.20 9.32
CA GLU A 484 -47.63 36.09 8.55
C GLU A 484 -47.08 37.52 8.64
N GLU A 485 -47.04 38.19 7.48
CA GLU A 485 -46.93 39.64 7.28
C GLU A 485 -45.54 40.31 7.48
N GLU A 486 -44.79 40.46 6.38
CA GLU A 486 -44.29 41.78 5.92
C GLU A 486 -43.63 41.65 4.52
N GLU A 487 -44.46 41.48 3.49
CA GLU A 487 -44.06 41.80 2.11
C GLU A 487 -44.18 43.30 1.88
N ASP A 488 -43.05 44.01 1.80
CA ASP A 488 -42.79 45.04 0.75
C ASP A 488 -41.50 45.83 1.02
N LYS A 489 -40.32 45.24 0.76
CA LYS A 489 -39.10 46.04 0.47
C LYS A 489 -38.24 45.43 -0.64
N SER A 490 -38.45 45.97 -1.84
CA SER A 490 -37.44 46.41 -2.81
C SER A 490 -36.31 45.43 -3.15
N LEU A 491 -36.56 44.65 -4.21
CA LEU A 491 -35.61 43.83 -4.98
C LEU A 491 -34.42 44.65 -5.54
N VAL A 492 -34.52 45.99 -5.55
CA VAL A 492 -33.50 46.91 -6.08
C VAL A 492 -32.36 47.14 -5.08
N ASP A 493 -32.59 47.00 -3.78
CA ASP A 493 -31.53 47.19 -2.77
C ASP A 493 -30.57 45.99 -2.66
N LYS A 494 -31.06 44.78 -2.97
CA LYS A 494 -30.21 43.57 -3.04
C LYS A 494 -29.24 43.60 -4.23
N MET A 495 -29.59 44.27 -5.33
CA MET A 495 -28.69 44.39 -6.49
C MET A 495 -27.56 45.42 -6.29
N LYS A 496 -27.74 46.42 -5.40
CA LYS A 496 -26.69 47.43 -5.13
C LYS A 496 -25.55 46.92 -4.24
N GLY A 497 -25.81 45.96 -3.36
CA GLY A 497 -24.77 45.36 -2.51
C GLY A 497 -23.81 44.42 -3.24
N PHE A 498 -24.17 43.94 -4.43
CA PHE A 498 -23.40 42.93 -5.15
C PHE A 498 -22.24 43.50 -5.99
N PHE A 499 -22.20 44.82 -6.23
CA PHE A 499 -21.20 45.45 -7.10
C PHE A 499 -20.15 46.31 -6.37
N SER A 500 -20.10 46.33 -5.03
CA SER A 500 -19.17 47.19 -4.27
C SER A 500 -18.13 46.48 -3.39
N GLY A 501 -17.79 45.21 -3.65
CA GLY A 501 -16.75 44.49 -2.91
C GLY A 501 -15.34 44.77 -3.44
N SER A 502 -14.61 45.67 -2.80
CA SER A 502 -13.19 45.96 -3.03
C SER A 502 -12.30 44.75 -2.69
N SER A 503 -11.40 44.43 -3.61
CA SER A 503 -10.31 43.47 -3.47
C SER A 503 -9.16 44.11 -2.69
N GLU A 504 -9.06 43.83 -1.39
CA GLU A 504 -7.83 43.95 -0.58
C GLU A 504 -8.08 43.19 0.74
N VAL A 505 -7.00 42.75 1.41
CA VAL A 505 -6.98 41.97 2.67
C VAL A 505 -6.84 40.44 2.47
N VAL A 506 -5.63 40.01 2.10
CA VAL A 506 -5.09 38.67 2.42
C VAL A 506 -3.73 38.78 3.13
N ASP A 507 -2.96 39.85 2.92
CA ASP A 507 -1.61 40.01 3.51
C ASP A 507 -1.60 40.40 5.01
N THR A 508 -2.73 40.87 5.56
CA THR A 508 -2.83 41.36 6.95
C THR A 508 -3.18 40.30 7.99
N VAL A 509 -3.54 39.08 7.57
CA VAL A 509 -3.87 37.98 8.49
C VAL A 509 -2.62 37.15 8.83
N GLU A 510 -1.65 37.08 7.92
CA GLU A 510 -0.38 36.36 8.14
C GLU A 510 0.58 37.11 9.08
N SER A 511 0.50 38.44 9.12
CA SER A 511 1.37 39.29 9.95
C SER A 511 0.99 39.32 11.43
N ASN A 512 -0.30 39.13 11.77
CA ASN A 512 -0.74 39.12 13.17
C ASN A 512 -0.52 37.79 13.89
N ALA A 513 -0.47 36.66 13.16
CA ALA A 513 -0.26 35.34 13.76
C ALA A 513 1.20 35.14 14.25
N MET A 514 2.17 35.75 13.57
CA MET A 514 3.60 35.60 13.88
C MET A 514 4.02 36.43 15.12
N GLN A 515 3.30 37.51 15.42
CA GLN A 515 3.62 38.43 16.53
C GLN A 515 3.16 37.88 17.90
N ILE A 516 2.15 37.01 17.90
CA ILE A 516 1.61 36.40 19.12
C ILE A 516 2.55 35.29 19.62
N LEU A 517 3.13 34.50 18.72
CA LEU A 517 4.09 33.43 19.04
C LEU A 517 5.42 33.93 19.60
N ASP A 518 5.90 35.09 19.12
CA ASP A 518 7.15 35.70 19.61
C ASP A 518 7.01 36.26 21.05
N THR A 519 5.77 36.54 21.47
CA THR A 519 5.46 37.08 22.79
C THR A 519 5.35 35.98 23.86
N GLU A 520 4.92 34.76 23.50
CA GLU A 520 4.83 33.63 24.44
C GLU A 520 6.18 32.94 24.71
N LEU A 521 7.14 33.03 23.79
CA LEU A 521 8.47 32.41 23.93
C LEU A 521 9.42 33.14 24.89
N GLN A 522 9.05 34.31 25.42
CA GLN A 522 9.94 35.15 26.24
C GLN A 522 9.66 35.11 27.76
N THR A 523 8.78 34.25 28.25
CA THR A 523 8.51 34.17 29.71
C THR A 523 9.53 33.28 30.45
N PRO A 524 10.27 33.79 31.46
CA PRO A 524 11.28 33.01 32.19
C PRO A 524 10.65 32.02 33.20
N ILE A 525 11.30 30.86 33.37
CA ILE A 525 10.90 29.79 34.28
C ILE A 525 11.46 30.04 35.69
N GLU A 526 10.61 29.87 36.71
CA GLU A 526 10.89 30.13 38.12
C GLU A 526 11.64 28.95 38.79
N PRO A 527 12.63 29.19 39.68
CA PRO A 527 13.44 28.14 40.28
C PRO A 527 12.73 27.39 41.41
N LEU A 528 13.06 26.10 41.54
CA LEU A 528 12.50 25.16 42.53
C LEU A 528 12.92 25.47 43.98
N PRO A 529 12.11 25.06 44.98
CA PRO A 529 12.31 25.39 46.38
C PRO A 529 13.56 24.74 47.01
N PRO A 530 14.19 25.41 48.00
CA PRO A 530 15.45 25.00 48.63
C PRO A 530 15.38 23.71 49.46
N ASP A 531 14.18 23.22 49.76
CA ASP A 531 13.96 22.14 50.74
C ASP A 531 14.42 20.75 50.25
N VAL A 532 14.69 20.60 48.94
CA VAL A 532 15.16 19.36 48.31
C VAL A 532 16.70 19.21 48.41
N LEU A 533 17.42 20.28 48.74
CA LEU A 533 18.89 20.30 48.71
C LEU A 533 19.54 19.79 50.01
N ASP A 534 18.84 19.90 51.15
CA ASP A 534 19.36 19.49 52.45
C ASP A 534 19.32 17.96 52.65
N GLU A 535 18.39 17.26 52.01
CA GLU A 535 18.23 15.80 52.14
C GLU A 535 19.34 15.00 51.41
N LEU A 536 20.01 15.63 50.44
CA LEU A 536 21.10 15.02 49.66
C LEU A 536 22.49 15.17 50.31
N CYS A 537 22.65 16.08 51.28
CA CYS A 537 23.94 16.34 51.92
C CYS A 537 24.23 15.43 53.12
N GLU A 538 23.20 14.81 53.73
CA GLU A 538 23.37 13.96 54.93
C GLU A 538 23.81 12.51 54.61
N ALA A 539 23.83 12.09 53.34
CA ALA A 539 24.09 10.69 52.97
C ALA A 539 25.56 10.32 52.67
N ALA A 540 26.53 11.22 52.88
CA ALA A 540 27.93 10.97 52.50
C ALA A 540 28.79 10.34 53.63
N PRO A 541 29.60 9.29 53.34
CA PRO A 541 30.42 8.61 54.33
C PRO A 541 31.64 9.43 54.82
N PRO A 542 32.16 9.15 56.03
CA PRO A 542 33.16 9.97 56.71
C PRO A 542 34.56 9.72 56.13
N GLY A 543 34.96 10.53 55.15
CA GLY A 543 36.32 10.49 54.58
C GLY A 543 36.76 11.72 53.78
N LEU A 544 35.83 12.60 53.38
CA LEU A 544 36.14 13.77 52.55
C LEU A 544 35.67 15.06 53.24
N LYS A 545 36.43 15.50 54.25
CA LYS A 545 36.31 16.83 54.86
C LYS A 545 37.55 17.66 54.58
N SER A 546 37.81 17.98 53.31
CA SER A 546 38.56 19.19 52.95
C SER A 546 38.49 19.41 51.45
N LEU A 547 37.46 20.11 50.96
CA LEU A 547 37.52 20.94 49.76
C LEU A 547 36.23 21.78 49.70
N ASN A 548 36.39 23.06 49.41
CA ASN A 548 35.34 24.08 49.36
C ASN A 548 34.13 23.59 48.54
N CYS A 549 32.95 23.58 49.17
CA CYS A 549 31.68 23.34 48.51
C CYS A 549 31.17 24.67 47.94
N ASP A 550 31.67 25.04 46.77
CA ASP A 550 31.00 26.04 45.93
C ASP A 550 30.24 25.27 44.81
N PRO A 551 28.90 25.12 44.92
CA PRO A 551 28.10 24.35 43.97
C PRO A 551 27.97 25.01 42.58
N ALA A 552 28.54 26.20 42.38
CA ALA A 552 28.53 26.89 41.09
C ALA A 552 29.70 26.53 40.16
N ALA A 553 30.69 25.75 40.62
CA ALA A 553 31.86 25.42 39.82
C ALA A 553 31.61 24.22 38.87
N PRO A 554 31.70 24.40 37.53
CA PRO A 554 31.44 23.33 36.54
C PRO A 554 32.44 22.16 36.63
N GLU A 555 33.57 22.35 37.30
CA GLU A 555 34.64 21.34 37.46
C GLU A 555 34.24 20.18 38.39
N TYR A 556 33.30 20.39 39.33
CA TYR A 556 32.89 19.35 40.29
C TYR A 556 32.05 18.25 39.62
N ARG A 557 31.24 18.64 38.64
CA ARG A 557 30.38 17.71 37.88
C ARG A 557 31.18 16.79 36.97
N LEU A 558 32.34 17.25 36.49
CA LEU A 558 33.21 16.50 35.60
C LEU A 558 33.99 15.42 36.37
N LEU A 559 34.43 15.72 37.60
CA LEU A 559 35.08 14.75 38.47
C LEU A 559 34.14 13.62 38.90
N GLN A 560 32.88 13.96 39.21
CA GLN A 560 31.86 12.99 39.62
C GLN A 560 31.52 12.00 38.49
N LEU A 561 31.46 12.49 37.25
CA LEU A 561 31.24 11.66 36.07
C LEU A 561 32.46 10.78 35.74
N GLN A 562 33.69 11.25 36.00
CA GLN A 562 34.89 10.43 35.80
C GLN A 562 34.97 9.25 36.79
N ASP A 563 34.57 9.47 38.04
CA ASP A 563 34.61 8.44 39.08
C ASP A 563 33.52 7.37 38.87
N GLU A 564 32.34 7.78 38.39
CA GLU A 564 31.29 6.84 37.98
C GLU A 564 31.70 6.01 36.75
N LEU A 565 32.39 6.63 35.78
CA LEU A 565 32.85 5.94 34.58
C LEU A 565 33.95 4.91 34.92
N ALA A 566 34.85 5.23 35.84
CA ALA A 566 35.86 4.29 36.35
C ALA A 566 35.22 3.10 37.09
N ARG A 567 34.20 3.36 37.91
CA ARG A 567 33.44 2.32 38.61
C ARG A 567 32.69 1.39 37.66
N LEU A 568 32.06 1.94 36.61
CA LEU A 568 31.35 1.17 35.60
C LEU A 568 32.30 0.31 34.75
N LYS A 569 33.49 0.82 34.41
CA LYS A 569 34.52 0.02 33.71
C LYS A 569 35.00 -1.16 34.54
N TRP A 570 35.25 -0.95 35.83
CA TRP A 570 35.68 -2.02 36.74
C TRP A 570 34.59 -3.10 36.93
N LEU A 571 33.32 -2.70 37.03
CA LEU A 571 32.20 -3.64 37.12
C LEU A 571 32.04 -4.47 35.84
N ASN A 572 32.28 -3.85 34.68
CA ASN A 572 32.23 -4.54 33.39
C ASN A 572 33.41 -5.53 33.22
N GLU A 573 34.60 -5.21 33.73
CA GLU A 573 35.74 -6.14 33.75
C GLU A 573 35.50 -7.35 34.67
N GLN A 574 34.89 -7.16 35.86
CA GLN A 574 34.53 -8.29 36.72
C GLN A 574 33.45 -9.18 36.09
N LEU A 575 32.46 -8.60 35.41
CA LEU A 575 31.37 -9.36 34.78
C LEU A 575 31.86 -10.21 33.60
N ASN A 576 32.89 -9.76 32.89
CA ASN A 576 33.48 -10.49 31.76
C ASN A 576 34.49 -11.58 32.20
N ALA A 577 35.03 -11.52 33.42
CA ALA A 577 35.99 -12.50 33.93
C ALA A 577 35.36 -13.82 34.42
N ASP A 578 34.05 -13.82 34.72
CA ASP A 578 33.31 -14.98 35.28
C ASP A 578 32.53 -15.80 34.21
N VAL A 579 32.68 -15.50 32.91
CA VAL A 579 31.96 -16.20 31.84
C VAL A 579 32.73 -17.44 31.38
N ASP A 580 32.18 -18.62 31.69
CA ASP A 580 32.66 -19.92 31.21
C ASP A 580 32.48 -20.03 29.68
N ILE A 581 33.58 -19.95 28.93
CA ILE A 581 33.64 -19.92 27.45
C ILE A 581 32.94 -21.15 26.81
N SER A 582 32.75 -22.24 27.56
CA SER A 582 32.04 -23.43 27.09
C SER A 582 30.51 -23.29 27.02
N GLN A 583 29.90 -22.33 27.73
CA GLN A 583 28.46 -22.05 27.65
C GLN A 583 28.10 -21.13 26.47
N VAL A 584 28.96 -20.17 26.14
CA VAL A 584 28.72 -19.17 25.07
C VAL A 584 28.53 -19.83 23.70
N GLY A 585 29.26 -20.91 23.40
CA GLY A 585 29.10 -21.66 22.15
C GLY A 585 27.74 -22.36 22.02
N LYS A 586 27.21 -22.91 23.13
CA LYS A 586 25.91 -23.60 23.12
C LYS A 586 24.74 -22.63 22.96
N ASP A 587 24.85 -21.44 23.54
CA ASP A 587 23.81 -20.41 23.46
C ASP A 587 23.71 -19.81 22.06
N SER A 588 24.85 -19.66 21.37
CA SER A 588 24.90 -19.18 19.98
C SER A 588 24.30 -20.18 18.98
N GLU A 589 24.58 -21.48 19.16
CA GLU A 589 23.99 -22.53 18.31
C GLU A 589 22.47 -22.65 18.52
N ALA A 590 22.02 -22.61 19.79
CA ALA A 590 20.59 -22.62 20.11
C ALA A 590 19.85 -21.40 19.53
N LEU A 591 20.44 -20.21 19.63
CA LEU A 591 19.88 -18.99 19.06
C LEU A 591 19.79 -19.07 17.53
N SER A 592 20.82 -19.60 16.87
CA SER A 592 20.84 -19.81 15.42
C SER A 592 19.72 -20.75 14.97
N GLN A 593 19.47 -21.85 15.70
CA GLN A 593 18.36 -22.77 15.41
C GLN A 593 16.98 -22.09 15.58
N VAL A 594 16.79 -21.26 16.60
CA VAL A 594 15.54 -20.51 16.79
C VAL A 594 15.32 -19.54 15.63
N VAL A 595 16.35 -18.78 15.28
CA VAL A 595 16.30 -17.80 14.19
C VAL A 595 16.02 -18.50 12.86
N GLU A 596 16.75 -19.56 12.52
CA GLU A 596 16.55 -20.32 11.27
C GLU A 596 15.13 -20.90 11.15
N SER A 597 14.51 -21.30 12.27
CA SER A 597 13.11 -21.77 12.26
C SER A 597 12.06 -20.68 12.01
N LYS A 598 12.41 -19.41 12.27
CA LYS A 598 11.50 -18.25 12.17
C LYS A 598 11.70 -17.43 10.91
N VAL A 599 12.93 -17.31 10.43
CA VAL A 599 13.23 -16.47 9.26
C VAL A 599 12.57 -17.08 8.03
N LYS A 600 11.88 -16.25 7.26
CA LYS A 600 11.25 -16.63 6.00
C LYS A 600 11.74 -15.68 4.90
N PRO A 601 11.82 -16.14 3.64
CA PRO A 601 12.07 -15.24 2.53
C PRO A 601 11.02 -14.13 2.47
N ILE A 602 11.43 -12.89 2.24
CA ILE A 602 10.52 -11.74 2.14
C ILE A 602 10.47 -11.25 0.70
N THR A 603 9.27 -11.15 0.14
CA THR A 603 9.04 -10.52 -1.16
C THR A 603 8.58 -9.09 -0.97
N GLU A 604 9.38 -8.13 -1.42
CA GLU A 604 9.00 -6.72 -1.38
C GLU A 604 7.90 -6.46 -2.41
N GLN A 605 6.75 -6.01 -1.95
CA GLN A 605 5.51 -5.97 -2.73
C GLN A 605 5.55 -4.98 -3.90
N SER A 606 6.26 -3.87 -3.76
CA SER A 606 6.31 -2.80 -4.78
C SER A 606 7.15 -3.20 -6.00
N THR A 607 8.24 -3.92 -5.79
CA THR A 607 9.22 -4.34 -6.81
C THR A 607 8.99 -5.78 -7.27
N GLY A 608 8.38 -6.62 -6.42
CA GLY A 608 8.21 -8.05 -6.66
C GLY A 608 9.50 -8.86 -6.50
N ILE A 609 10.54 -8.26 -5.91
CA ILE A 609 11.84 -8.88 -5.62
C ILE A 609 11.71 -9.72 -4.35
N THR A 610 12.24 -10.94 -4.38
CA THR A 610 12.24 -11.86 -3.24
C THR A 610 13.65 -12.00 -2.71
N PHE A 611 13.82 -11.74 -1.41
CA PHE A 611 15.07 -11.90 -0.68
C PHE A 611 15.03 -13.19 0.12
N ASP A 612 16.10 -13.99 0.02
CA ASP A 612 16.21 -15.28 0.68
C ASP A 612 16.30 -15.14 2.20
N ALA A 613 15.91 -16.17 2.94
CA ALA A 613 15.93 -16.15 4.40
C ALA A 613 17.35 -16.04 4.99
N LYS A 614 18.35 -16.56 4.27
CA LYS A 614 19.74 -16.64 4.71
C LYS A 614 20.65 -16.34 3.53
N LEU A 615 21.80 -15.71 3.80
CA LEU A 615 22.85 -15.53 2.79
C LEU A 615 23.75 -16.77 2.71
N ASP A 616 24.02 -17.24 1.50
CA ASP A 616 24.87 -18.42 1.22
C ASP A 616 26.36 -18.03 1.15
N ASP A 617 26.90 -17.45 2.22
CA ASP A 617 28.27 -16.94 2.28
C ASP A 617 29.12 -17.52 3.41
N GLY A 618 28.54 -18.40 4.23
CA GLY A 618 29.19 -18.99 5.40
C GLY A 618 29.31 -18.08 6.61
N LEU A 619 28.72 -16.86 6.59
CA LEU A 619 28.72 -15.90 7.71
C LEU A 619 27.48 -16.02 8.62
N ASP A 620 26.59 -16.97 8.35
CA ASP A 620 25.34 -17.18 9.09
C ASP A 620 24.51 -15.90 9.27
N LEU A 621 24.36 -15.15 8.18
CA LEU A 621 23.56 -13.93 8.15
C LEU A 621 22.12 -14.21 7.73
N TYR A 622 21.18 -13.77 8.55
CA TYR A 622 19.75 -14.04 8.38
C TYR A 622 18.99 -12.76 8.03
N LEU A 623 17.94 -12.90 7.23
CA LEU A 623 17.11 -11.80 6.76
C LEU A 623 16.38 -11.13 7.94
N VAL A 624 16.70 -9.86 8.18
CA VAL A 624 16.09 -9.04 9.22
C VAL A 624 14.82 -8.37 8.69
N GLY A 625 14.86 -7.84 7.48
CA GLY A 625 13.72 -7.19 6.84
C GLY A 625 14.02 -6.74 5.41
N ALA A 626 12.98 -6.36 4.67
CA ALA A 626 13.09 -5.86 3.29
C ALA A 626 12.25 -4.59 3.07
N GLY A 627 12.68 -3.75 2.13
CA GLY A 627 11.98 -2.53 1.73
C GLY A 627 12.36 -2.08 0.32
N VAL A 628 11.84 -0.93 -0.11
CA VAL A 628 12.08 -0.37 -1.45
C VAL A 628 12.46 1.10 -1.37
N ARG A 629 13.41 1.50 -2.20
CA ARG A 629 13.69 2.92 -2.45
C ARG A 629 12.83 3.44 -3.59
N LYS A 630 12.01 4.45 -3.31
CA LYS A 630 11.19 5.15 -4.30
C LYS A 630 11.76 6.55 -4.56
N LYS A 631 11.81 6.97 -5.83
CA LYS A 631 12.14 8.34 -6.21
C LYS A 631 11.17 8.79 -7.31
N ALA A 632 10.45 9.88 -7.07
CA ALA A 632 9.44 10.41 -7.99
C ALA A 632 8.43 9.34 -8.48
N MET A 633 7.89 8.54 -7.55
CA MET A 633 6.98 7.41 -7.81
C MET A 633 7.56 6.22 -8.59
N ILE A 634 8.85 6.22 -8.91
CA ILE A 634 9.54 5.08 -9.54
C ILE A 634 10.21 4.24 -8.45
N ASN A 635 9.97 2.93 -8.47
CA ASN A 635 10.67 1.96 -7.62
C ASN A 635 12.07 1.73 -8.21
N LEU A 636 13.11 2.27 -7.58
CA LEU A 636 14.47 2.20 -8.09
C LEU A 636 15.08 0.81 -7.85
N TYR A 637 14.99 0.33 -6.61
CA TYR A 637 15.53 -0.96 -6.18
C TYR A 637 14.86 -1.45 -4.91
N GLY A 638 14.83 -2.78 -4.72
CA GLY A 638 14.56 -3.41 -3.45
C GLY A 638 15.83 -3.47 -2.61
N VAL A 639 15.69 -3.41 -1.29
CA VAL A 639 16.80 -3.57 -0.34
C VAL A 639 16.40 -4.51 0.79
N ALA A 640 17.27 -5.42 1.16
CA ALA A 640 17.14 -6.28 2.32
C ALA A 640 18.33 -6.09 3.27
N MET A 641 18.06 -6.18 4.56
CA MET A 641 19.04 -6.15 5.62
C MET A 641 19.22 -7.56 6.17
N TYR A 642 20.46 -8.01 6.29
CA TYR A 642 20.83 -9.27 6.91
C TYR A 642 21.77 -9.02 8.08
N SER A 643 21.62 -9.79 9.14
CA SER A 643 22.51 -9.68 10.31
C SER A 643 22.60 -11.00 11.07
N SER A 644 23.48 -11.04 12.06
CA SER A 644 23.66 -12.19 12.91
C SER A 644 22.48 -12.40 13.87
N PRO A 645 22.27 -13.63 14.38
CA PRO A 645 21.21 -13.93 15.35
C PRO A 645 21.27 -13.05 16.61
N SER A 646 22.47 -12.63 17.03
CA SER A 646 22.67 -11.79 18.22
C SER A 646 21.96 -10.44 18.14
N MET A 647 21.92 -9.82 16.95
CA MET A 647 21.16 -8.58 16.74
C MET A 647 19.66 -8.80 16.95
N MET A 648 19.13 -9.91 16.44
CA MET A 648 17.69 -10.22 16.53
C MET A 648 17.28 -10.45 17.99
N GLU A 649 18.17 -11.03 18.81
CA GLU A 649 17.98 -11.15 20.26
C GLU A 649 17.86 -9.77 20.93
N MET A 650 18.70 -8.79 20.54
CA MET A 650 18.63 -7.42 21.07
C MET A 650 17.31 -6.71 20.74
N LEU A 651 16.65 -7.07 19.64
CA LEU A 651 15.37 -6.49 19.22
C LEU A 651 14.15 -7.14 19.89
N SER A 652 14.27 -8.40 20.31
CA SER A 652 13.18 -9.18 20.91
C SER A 652 12.50 -8.51 22.12
N PRO A 653 13.19 -7.83 23.07
CA PRO A 653 12.55 -7.23 24.23
C PRO A 653 11.75 -5.96 23.92
N HIS A 654 11.98 -5.32 22.77
CA HIS A 654 11.30 -4.09 22.40
C HIS A 654 9.92 -4.38 21.80
N GLN A 655 8.93 -3.56 22.15
CA GLN A 655 7.63 -3.54 21.50
C GLN A 655 7.65 -2.63 20.28
N ARG A 656 6.96 -3.02 19.20
CA ARG A 656 6.89 -2.28 17.94
C ARG A 656 6.54 -0.79 18.09
N GLU A 657 5.63 -0.47 19.00
CA GLU A 657 5.11 0.89 19.19
C GLU A 657 6.06 1.80 19.98
N ASN A 658 7.17 1.26 20.51
CA ASN A 658 8.13 2.06 21.26
C ASN A 658 9.06 2.82 20.29
N PRO A 659 9.12 4.16 20.31
CA PRO A 659 10.09 4.93 19.50
C PRO A 659 11.54 4.51 19.80
N GLU A 660 11.83 4.01 21.00
CA GLU A 660 13.14 3.45 21.35
C GLU A 660 13.48 2.19 20.56
N ALA A 661 12.50 1.43 20.05
CA ALA A 661 12.74 0.23 19.26
C ALA A 661 13.47 0.57 17.95
N ARG A 662 13.19 1.74 17.36
CA ARG A 662 13.89 2.21 16.17
C ARG A 662 15.34 2.57 16.48
N ASN A 663 15.58 3.24 17.61
CA ASN A 663 16.94 3.57 18.06
C ASN A 663 17.71 2.30 18.43
N ALA A 664 17.07 1.35 19.11
CA ALA A 664 17.66 0.05 19.42
C ALA A 664 18.02 -0.76 18.17
N LEU A 665 17.17 -0.73 17.13
CA LEU A 665 17.50 -1.33 15.82
C LEU A 665 18.69 -0.66 15.16
N LEU A 666 18.71 0.68 15.16
CA LEU A 666 19.82 1.46 14.60
C LEU A 666 21.12 1.17 15.35
N ASP A 667 21.09 1.19 16.68
CA ASP A 667 22.24 0.95 17.54
C ASP A 667 22.73 -0.49 17.40
N ALA A 668 21.83 -1.48 17.38
CA ALA A 668 22.20 -2.88 17.14
C ALA A 668 22.80 -3.06 15.74
N ALA A 669 22.31 -2.36 14.71
CA ALA A 669 22.87 -2.39 13.36
C ALA A 669 24.23 -1.73 13.21
N ARG A 670 24.52 -0.75 14.08
CA ARG A 670 25.82 -0.08 14.20
C ARG A 670 26.81 -0.81 15.11
N THR A 671 26.33 -1.67 16.01
CA THR A 671 27.17 -2.32 17.00
C THR A 671 27.87 -3.52 16.38
N PHE A 672 29.05 -3.26 15.82
CA PHE A 672 29.92 -4.30 15.31
C PHE A 672 30.73 -4.90 16.48
N VAL A 673 30.24 -5.99 17.06
CA VAL A 673 31.07 -6.85 17.92
C VAL A 673 32.12 -7.53 17.01
N SER A 674 33.26 -7.97 17.53
CA SER A 674 34.51 -8.35 16.82
C SER A 674 34.42 -9.45 15.72
N SER A 675 33.23 -9.82 15.26
CA SER A 675 32.94 -10.72 14.13
C SER A 675 31.53 -10.51 13.53
N SER A 676 30.75 -9.52 14.00
CA SER A 676 29.39 -9.31 13.51
C SER A 676 29.39 -8.34 12.33
N HIS A 677 28.75 -8.76 11.24
CA HIS A 677 28.51 -7.95 10.07
C HIS A 677 27.02 -7.62 9.94
N THR A 678 26.72 -6.43 9.44
CA THR A 678 25.37 -6.09 8.96
C THR A 678 25.46 -5.91 7.46
N SER A 679 24.73 -6.74 6.72
CA SER A 679 24.81 -6.78 5.26
C SER A 679 23.57 -6.20 4.61
N PHE A 680 23.74 -5.34 3.63
CA PHE A 680 22.66 -4.81 2.81
C PHE A 680 22.73 -5.38 1.41
N VAL A 681 21.68 -6.08 0.98
CA VAL A 681 21.54 -6.55 -0.39
C VAL A 681 20.53 -5.68 -1.12
N VAL A 682 20.99 -4.99 -2.15
CA VAL A 682 20.21 -4.10 -3.01
C VAL A 682 20.04 -4.74 -4.37
N GLU A 683 18.80 -5.01 -4.78
CA GLU A 683 18.50 -5.56 -6.11
C GLU A 683 17.77 -4.54 -6.98
N MET A 684 18.33 -4.27 -8.15
CA MET A 684 17.84 -3.23 -9.04
C MET A 684 16.49 -3.58 -9.65
N ALA A 685 15.52 -2.66 -9.52
CA ALA A 685 14.22 -2.75 -10.18
C ALA A 685 14.16 -1.85 -11.44
N PHE A 686 14.99 -0.81 -11.48
CA PHE A 686 15.08 0.16 -12.56
C PHE A 686 16.52 0.28 -13.08
N LYS A 687 16.68 0.53 -14.38
CA LYS A 687 17.99 0.62 -15.02
C LYS A 687 18.68 1.96 -14.74
N ALA A 688 19.96 1.94 -14.37
CA ALA A 688 20.77 3.14 -14.15
C ALA A 688 22.16 2.97 -14.77
N ASP A 689 22.81 4.07 -15.18
CA ASP A 689 24.23 4.01 -15.57
C ASP A 689 25.13 3.85 -14.34
N ALA A 690 26.31 3.22 -14.53
CA ALA A 690 27.27 2.92 -13.47
C ALA A 690 27.61 4.16 -12.61
N LYS A 691 27.83 5.30 -13.27
CA LYS A 691 28.18 6.57 -12.62
C LYS A 691 27.03 7.10 -11.76
N THR A 692 25.81 7.10 -12.28
CA THR A 692 24.64 7.60 -11.55
C THR A 692 24.38 6.76 -10.30
N ILE A 693 24.47 5.43 -10.38
CA ILE A 693 24.20 4.57 -9.23
C ILE A 693 25.32 4.65 -8.19
N SER A 694 26.60 4.64 -8.60
CA SER A 694 27.73 4.75 -7.67
C SER A 694 27.70 6.09 -6.93
N GLN A 695 27.52 7.20 -7.65
CA GLN A 695 27.41 8.54 -7.07
C GLN A 695 26.23 8.67 -6.12
N ALA A 696 25.08 8.10 -6.47
CA ALA A 696 23.90 8.18 -5.63
C ALA A 696 24.07 7.46 -4.30
N ILE A 697 24.75 6.30 -4.28
CA ILE A 697 25.03 5.53 -3.08
C ILE A 697 26.13 6.22 -2.25
N ALA A 698 27.27 6.53 -2.87
CA ALA A 698 28.39 7.20 -2.22
C ALA A 698 27.98 8.54 -1.59
N LYS A 699 27.23 9.40 -2.32
CA LYS A 699 26.73 10.66 -1.78
C LYS A 699 25.74 10.49 -0.62
N SER A 700 25.04 9.36 -0.54
CA SER A 700 24.14 9.07 0.57
C SER A 700 24.93 8.71 1.84
N ALA A 701 26.05 7.98 1.69
CA ALA A 701 26.99 7.66 2.77
C ALA A 701 27.79 8.90 3.20
N ALA A 702 28.29 9.72 2.26
CA ALA A 702 29.03 10.95 2.52
C ALA A 702 28.30 11.93 3.46
N ARG A 703 26.96 11.95 3.42
CA ARG A 703 26.15 12.82 4.30
C ARG A 703 26.15 12.40 5.77
N ARG A 704 26.53 11.16 6.06
CA ARG A 704 26.52 10.54 7.40
C ARG A 704 27.93 10.21 7.88
N TYR A 705 28.89 10.12 6.96
CA TYR A 705 30.28 9.86 7.26
C TYR A 705 31.01 11.14 7.68
N SER A 706 31.70 11.11 8.82
CA SER A 706 32.46 12.25 9.36
C SER A 706 33.94 12.23 9.01
N GLY A 707 34.42 11.18 8.33
CA GLY A 707 35.80 11.05 7.89
C GLY A 707 36.10 11.77 6.56
N PRO A 708 37.32 11.58 6.02
CA PRO A 708 37.73 12.15 4.73
C PRO A 708 36.80 11.82 3.56
N GLU A 709 36.55 12.80 2.68
CA GLU A 709 35.80 12.57 1.43
C GLU A 709 36.48 11.56 0.49
N ALA A 710 37.81 11.38 0.63
CA ALA A 710 38.58 10.41 -0.14
C ALA A 710 38.10 8.97 0.09
N ASP A 711 37.70 8.63 1.31
CA ASP A 711 37.26 7.27 1.66
C ASP A 711 35.94 6.93 0.96
N VAL A 712 35.05 7.92 0.87
CA VAL A 712 33.79 7.78 0.14
C VAL A 712 34.01 7.76 -1.38
N ALA A 713 35.07 8.42 -1.88
CA ALA A 713 35.44 8.34 -3.28
C ALA A 713 35.94 6.93 -3.66
N VAL A 714 36.69 6.25 -2.78
CA VAL A 714 37.06 4.84 -2.99
C VAL A 714 35.81 3.96 -3.03
N LEU A 715 34.84 4.18 -2.13
CA LEU A 715 33.56 3.47 -2.16
C LEU A 715 32.79 3.71 -3.47
N GLU A 716 32.77 4.94 -3.99
CA GLU A 716 32.18 5.26 -5.30
C GLU A 716 32.87 4.51 -6.43
N GLU A 717 34.21 4.44 -6.42
CA GLU A 717 35.02 3.77 -7.43
C GLU A 717 34.78 2.26 -7.45
N LEU A 718 34.75 1.59 -6.29
CA LEU A 718 34.44 0.15 -6.19
C LEU A 718 33.06 -0.20 -6.76
N ILE A 719 32.03 0.61 -6.46
CA ILE A 719 30.68 0.41 -7.01
C ILE A 719 30.68 0.65 -8.52
N PHE A 720 31.36 1.71 -8.97
CA PHE A 720 31.44 2.06 -10.38
C PHE A 720 32.10 0.94 -11.19
N ASP A 721 33.27 0.47 -10.76
CA ASP A 721 34.04 -0.58 -11.41
C ASP A 721 33.28 -1.91 -11.43
N GLY A 722 32.60 -2.25 -10.33
CA GLY A 722 31.72 -3.42 -10.27
C GLY A 722 30.62 -3.39 -11.33
N VAL A 723 29.91 -2.27 -11.48
CA VAL A 723 28.88 -2.13 -12.52
C VAL A 723 29.51 -2.07 -13.92
N GLN A 724 30.68 -1.44 -14.05
CA GLN A 724 31.39 -1.32 -15.32
C GLN A 724 31.81 -2.71 -15.84
N SER A 725 32.31 -3.58 -14.96
CA SER A 725 32.67 -4.96 -15.29
C SER A 725 31.48 -5.81 -15.78
N LYS A 726 30.26 -5.47 -15.36
CA LYS A 726 29.00 -6.15 -15.72
C LYS A 726 28.25 -5.50 -16.90
N GLY A 727 28.90 -4.61 -17.65
CA GLY A 727 28.34 -4.01 -18.88
C GLY A 727 27.99 -2.53 -18.80
N GLY A 728 28.53 -1.80 -17.81
CA GLY A 728 28.47 -0.32 -17.74
C GLY A 728 27.14 0.27 -17.29
N GLN A 729 26.13 -0.56 -17.03
CA GLN A 729 24.81 -0.13 -16.57
C GLN A 729 24.26 -1.13 -15.55
N ALA A 730 23.74 -0.61 -14.44
CA ALA A 730 23.01 -1.39 -13.45
C ALA A 730 21.64 -1.75 -14.01
N THR A 731 21.48 -3.00 -14.45
CA THR A 731 20.25 -3.49 -15.08
C THR A 731 19.31 -4.14 -14.05
N LYS A 732 18.04 -4.33 -14.42
CA LYS A 732 17.06 -4.95 -13.53
C LYS A 732 17.49 -6.38 -13.14
N GLY A 733 17.49 -6.68 -11.84
CA GLY A 733 17.96 -7.95 -11.28
C GLY A 733 19.42 -7.94 -10.82
N MET A 734 20.20 -6.92 -11.17
CA MET A 734 21.57 -6.76 -10.66
C MET A 734 21.54 -6.56 -9.14
N LYS A 735 22.37 -7.30 -8.41
CA LYS A 735 22.47 -7.31 -6.95
C LYS A 735 23.77 -6.62 -6.50
N PHE A 736 23.64 -5.65 -5.63
CA PHE A 736 24.74 -5.08 -4.86
C PHE A 736 24.67 -5.62 -3.45
N ARG A 737 25.79 -6.04 -2.89
CA ARG A 737 25.90 -6.45 -1.50
C ARG A 737 26.94 -5.57 -0.83
N PHE A 738 26.58 -5.03 0.32
CA PHE A 738 27.43 -4.19 1.16
C PHE A 738 27.54 -4.82 2.53
N ASP A 739 28.70 -5.37 2.90
CA ASP A 739 28.91 -5.89 4.26
C ASP A 739 29.55 -4.81 5.11
N CYS A 740 28.80 -4.30 6.07
CA CYS A 740 29.25 -3.27 6.99
C CYS A 740 29.88 -3.91 8.23
N SER A 741 31.08 -3.46 8.59
CA SER A 741 31.81 -3.86 9.79
C SER A 741 32.36 -2.62 10.51
N GLN A 742 33.03 -2.82 11.65
CA GLN A 742 33.74 -1.73 12.33
C GLN A 742 34.87 -1.17 11.47
N GLU A 743 35.55 -2.05 10.74
CA GLU A 743 36.71 -1.72 9.91
C GLU A 743 36.31 -1.01 8.63
N GLY A 744 35.07 -1.18 8.14
CA GLY A 744 34.63 -0.50 6.93
C GLY A 744 33.43 -1.13 6.21
N VAL A 745 33.47 -1.07 4.87
CA VAL A 745 32.42 -1.61 3.99
C VAL A 745 33.06 -2.42 2.86
N SER A 746 32.71 -3.69 2.72
CA SER A 746 33.02 -4.49 1.53
C SER A 746 31.89 -4.37 0.50
N VAL A 747 32.24 -4.44 -0.79
CA VAL A 747 31.29 -4.27 -1.89
C VAL A 747 31.37 -5.48 -2.82
N CYS A 748 30.23 -6.14 -3.03
CA CYS A 748 30.08 -7.20 -4.03
C CYS A 748 29.02 -6.81 -5.06
N VAL A 749 29.24 -7.11 -6.34
CA VAL A 749 28.28 -6.85 -7.44
C VAL A 749 28.02 -8.15 -8.19
N ASP A 750 26.78 -8.62 -8.17
CA ASP A 750 26.34 -9.92 -8.71
C ASP A 750 27.20 -11.10 -8.22
N GLY A 751 27.61 -11.05 -6.95
CA GLY A 751 28.44 -12.09 -6.30
C GLY A 751 29.94 -11.94 -6.52
N ASP A 752 30.38 -11.04 -7.42
CA ASP A 752 31.80 -10.76 -7.59
C ASP A 752 32.25 -9.71 -6.56
N ASP A 753 33.22 -10.10 -5.72
CA ASP A 753 33.86 -9.20 -4.78
C ASP A 753 34.64 -8.10 -5.51
N GLN A 754 34.32 -6.85 -5.21
CA GLN A 754 34.98 -5.67 -5.77
C GLN A 754 36.07 -5.13 -4.84
N GLY A 755 36.10 -5.59 -3.58
CA GLY A 755 37.03 -5.13 -2.56
C GLY A 755 36.33 -4.43 -1.39
N GLU A 756 37.16 -3.88 -0.50
CA GLU A 756 36.71 -3.27 0.75
C GLU A 756 37.34 -1.91 0.98
N VAL A 757 36.59 -1.04 1.66
CA VAL A 757 37.05 0.28 2.10
C VAL A 757 37.26 0.23 3.61
N LEU A 758 38.53 0.06 4.02
CA LEU A 758 38.94 -0.05 5.43
C LEU A 758 39.05 1.33 6.08
N CYS A 759 37.92 1.89 6.50
CA CYS A 759 37.85 3.18 7.18
C CYS A 759 36.91 3.13 8.38
N ASP A 760 37.45 3.43 9.56
CA ASP A 760 36.70 3.48 10.82
C ASP A 760 35.46 4.38 10.70
N GLY A 761 34.31 3.84 11.11
CA GLY A 761 33.03 4.55 11.10
C GLY A 761 32.31 4.59 9.76
N LEU A 762 32.92 4.17 8.65
CA LEU A 762 32.25 4.13 7.34
C LEU A 762 31.13 3.09 7.31
N GLY A 763 31.35 1.92 7.94
CA GLY A 763 30.31 0.90 8.11
C GLY A 763 29.08 1.42 8.85
N ALA A 764 29.26 2.15 9.95
CA ALA A 764 28.17 2.76 10.70
C ALA A 764 27.44 3.85 9.88
N ALA A 765 28.20 4.71 9.18
CA ALA A 765 27.61 5.73 8.31
C ALA A 765 26.82 5.13 7.14
N PHE A 766 27.20 3.94 6.66
CA PHE A 766 26.46 3.23 5.62
C PHE A 766 25.17 2.59 6.17
N VAL A 767 25.21 1.98 7.35
CA VAL A 767 24.00 1.50 8.06
C VAL A 767 22.96 2.63 8.18
N ASP A 768 23.42 3.84 8.52
CA ASP A 768 22.56 5.02 8.66
C ASP A 768 21.84 5.41 7.38
N VAL A 769 22.41 5.11 6.20
CA VAL A 769 21.75 5.37 4.91
C VAL A 769 20.38 4.69 4.85
N PHE A 770 20.24 3.54 5.50
CA PHE A 770 19.06 2.70 5.46
C PHE A 770 18.26 2.67 6.77
N MET A 771 18.86 3.03 7.91
CA MET A 771 18.24 2.85 9.23
C MET A 771 17.89 4.15 9.96
N ASP A 772 18.47 5.29 9.58
CA ASP A 772 18.22 6.57 10.26
C ASP A 772 16.83 7.18 9.96
N GLU A 773 16.54 8.34 10.53
CA GLU A 773 15.28 9.07 10.29
C GLU A 773 15.08 9.48 8.83
N LYS A 774 16.18 9.72 8.12
CA LYS A 774 16.24 10.13 6.71
C LYS A 774 16.61 8.96 5.80
N ALA A 775 16.27 7.73 6.23
CA ALA A 775 16.60 6.50 5.53
C ALA A 775 16.10 6.55 4.09
N VAL A 776 16.91 6.07 3.14
CA VAL A 776 16.52 6.02 1.73
C VAL A 776 15.40 4.99 1.46
N SER A 777 15.12 4.12 2.43
CA SER A 777 14.03 3.14 2.42
C SER A 777 13.36 3.06 3.80
N PRO A 778 12.44 3.98 4.15
CA PRO A 778 11.73 3.93 5.43
C PRO A 778 10.93 2.64 5.64
N GLN A 779 10.51 2.00 4.54
CA GLN A 779 9.79 0.73 4.57
C GLN A 779 10.66 -0.42 5.09
N LEU A 780 11.98 -0.38 4.84
CA LEU A 780 12.91 -1.39 5.37
C LEU A 780 12.91 -1.36 6.90
N VAL A 781 13.04 -0.17 7.50
CA VAL A 781 13.04 0.02 8.96
C VAL A 781 11.76 -0.54 9.59
N ASN A 782 10.61 -0.18 9.04
CA ASN A 782 9.32 -0.68 9.53
C ASN A 782 9.21 -2.20 9.39
N ASN A 783 9.72 -2.78 8.31
CA ASN A 783 9.67 -4.22 8.11
C ASN A 783 10.61 -4.98 9.07
N CYS A 784 11.79 -4.44 9.38
CA CYS A 784 12.68 -5.00 10.41
C CYS A 784 11.99 -5.04 11.78
N LEU A 785 11.33 -3.94 12.17
CA LEU A 785 10.58 -3.86 13.43
C LEU A 785 9.40 -4.83 13.45
N ASP A 786 8.64 -4.92 12.36
CA ASP A 786 7.47 -5.80 12.25
C ASP A 786 7.85 -7.29 12.32
N THR A 787 9.05 -7.64 11.86
CA THR A 787 9.52 -9.02 11.83
C THR A 787 10.05 -9.47 13.19
N TRP A 788 10.75 -8.59 13.92
CA TRP A 788 11.55 -9.02 15.08
C TRP A 788 11.11 -8.45 16.44
N CYS A 789 10.46 -7.29 16.50
CA CYS A 789 9.98 -6.74 17.77
C CYS A 789 8.83 -7.59 18.34
N GLY A 790 8.97 -8.06 19.59
CA GLY A 790 7.97 -8.91 20.24
C GLY A 790 7.86 -10.34 19.68
N SER A 791 8.87 -10.80 18.92
CA SER A 791 8.91 -12.14 18.30
C SER A 791 9.05 -13.30 19.30
N GLY A 792 9.27 -13.02 20.58
CA GLY A 792 9.38 -14.01 21.64
C GLY A 792 10.59 -14.95 21.49
N ILE A 793 11.64 -14.52 20.79
CA ILE A 793 12.86 -15.32 20.58
C ILE A 793 13.45 -15.76 21.92
N GLN A 794 13.47 -14.87 22.92
CA GLN A 794 14.05 -15.18 24.22
C GLN A 794 13.36 -16.36 24.91
N GLU A 795 12.03 -16.36 24.95
CA GLU A 795 11.25 -17.44 25.59
C GLU A 795 11.48 -18.78 24.88
N GLU A 796 11.66 -18.76 23.56
CA GLU A 796 11.88 -19.97 22.76
C GLU A 796 13.31 -20.49 22.89
N LYS A 797 14.30 -19.59 22.92
CA LYS A 797 15.70 -19.90 23.23
C LYS A 797 15.81 -20.57 24.59
N ASP A 798 15.20 -19.99 25.62
CA ASP A 798 15.18 -20.55 26.97
C ASP A 798 14.53 -21.95 27.01
N ASN A 799 13.46 -22.16 26.23
CA ASN A 799 12.81 -23.46 26.10
C ASN A 799 13.70 -24.51 25.42
N ILE A 800 14.48 -24.14 24.40
CA ILE A 800 15.43 -25.04 23.73
C ILE A 800 16.59 -25.38 24.66
N ILE A 801 17.17 -24.37 25.33
CA ILE A 801 18.26 -24.58 26.31
C ILE A 801 17.80 -25.51 27.44
N ALA A 802 16.56 -25.35 27.92
CA ALA A 802 15.97 -26.24 28.91
C ALA A 802 15.82 -27.69 28.41
N LYS A 803 15.41 -27.88 27.14
CA LYS A 803 15.31 -29.22 26.51
C LYS A 803 16.69 -29.86 26.32
N LEU A 804 17.68 -29.11 25.86
CA LEU A 804 19.05 -29.59 25.69
C LEU A 804 19.66 -30.01 27.04
N SER A 805 19.45 -29.20 28.07
CA SER A 805 19.87 -29.50 29.44
C SER A 805 19.19 -30.76 30.02
N GLN A 806 17.91 -30.99 29.69
CA GLN A 806 17.20 -32.22 30.07
C GLN A 806 17.69 -33.45 29.29
N ALA A 807 18.02 -33.29 28.00
CA ALA A 807 18.55 -34.36 27.16
C ALA A 807 19.97 -34.78 27.60
N GLU A 808 20.83 -33.83 27.99
CA GLU A 808 22.14 -34.13 28.57
C GLU A 808 22.01 -34.89 29.90
N LYS A 809 21.10 -34.47 30.78
CA LYS A 809 20.81 -35.21 32.03
C LYS A 809 20.30 -36.63 31.78
N LYS A 810 19.53 -36.85 30.71
CA LYS A 810 19.04 -38.18 30.31
C LYS A 810 20.13 -39.05 29.66
N LYS A 811 21.06 -38.46 28.91
CA LYS A 811 22.25 -39.13 28.35
C LYS A 811 23.22 -39.59 29.44
N VAL A 812 23.44 -38.77 30.48
CA VAL A 812 24.30 -39.13 31.61
C VAL A 812 23.68 -40.26 32.46
N ALA A 813 22.35 -40.35 32.53
CA ALA A 813 21.65 -41.44 33.24
C ALA A 813 21.62 -42.79 32.47
N SER A 814 21.98 -42.80 31.18
CA SER A 814 21.86 -43.98 30.30
C SER A 814 23.18 -44.72 30.05
N ALA A 815 24.30 -44.26 30.62
CA ALA A 815 25.61 -44.89 30.44
C ALA A 815 25.86 -46.01 31.49
N ILE A 816 25.15 -47.13 31.34
CA ILE A 816 25.55 -48.43 31.92
C ILE A 816 25.60 -49.44 30.76
N PRO A 817 26.72 -50.15 30.54
CA PRO A 817 26.91 -50.95 29.32
C PRO A 817 26.18 -52.29 29.42
N LYS A 818 25.39 -52.62 28.40
CA LYS A 818 25.00 -54.01 28.11
C LYS A 818 25.27 -54.36 26.65
N GLU A 819 25.82 -55.55 26.55
CA GLU A 819 26.51 -56.22 25.47
C GLU A 819 25.54 -56.88 24.47
N SER A 820 25.99 -56.94 23.20
CA SER A 820 25.64 -57.89 22.12
C SER A 820 24.17 -58.26 21.87
N THR A 821 23.68 -58.06 20.64
CA THR A 821 23.49 -59.13 19.62
C THR A 821 22.74 -58.56 18.40
N ARG A 822 23.28 -58.81 17.20
CA ARG A 822 22.69 -58.52 15.88
C ARG A 822 21.62 -59.57 15.54
N GLU A 823 20.43 -59.14 15.14
CA GLU A 823 19.46 -59.94 14.36
C GLU A 823 18.72 -59.04 13.33
N PRO A 824 18.19 -59.62 12.23
CA PRO A 824 17.97 -58.95 10.95
C PRO A 824 16.59 -58.28 10.79
N GLU A 825 16.53 -57.33 9.85
CA GLU A 825 15.41 -56.41 9.59
C GLU A 825 14.12 -57.06 9.04
N PRO A 826 12.92 -56.53 9.38
CA PRO A 826 11.64 -56.97 8.84
C PRO A 826 11.19 -56.09 7.65
N GLU A 827 11.49 -56.50 6.41
CA GLU A 827 11.06 -55.79 5.18
C GLU A 827 9.59 -56.04 4.77
N SER A 828 8.79 -56.89 5.45
CA SER A 828 7.48 -57.31 4.90
C SER A 828 6.30 -56.38 5.19
N ASN A 829 6.36 -55.48 6.18
CA ASN A 829 5.19 -54.68 6.58
C ASN A 829 5.03 -53.34 5.83
N ALA A 830 6.11 -52.76 5.29
CA ALA A 830 6.07 -51.44 4.63
C ALA A 830 5.24 -51.45 3.33
N LYS A 831 5.39 -52.52 2.52
CA LYS A 831 4.66 -52.67 1.24
C LYS A 831 3.15 -52.82 1.43
N GLN A 832 2.72 -53.41 2.53
CA GLN A 832 1.29 -53.59 2.82
C GLN A 832 0.63 -52.26 3.23
N ILE A 833 1.31 -51.46 4.05
CA ILE A 833 0.84 -50.12 4.45
C ILE A 833 0.74 -49.19 3.24
N GLU A 834 1.71 -49.23 2.33
CA GLU A 834 1.69 -48.40 1.12
C GLU A 834 0.55 -48.80 0.18
N ALA A 835 0.27 -50.11 0.02
CA ALA A 835 -0.84 -50.59 -0.78
C ALA A 835 -2.21 -50.13 -0.22
N GLU A 836 -2.39 -50.15 1.11
CA GLU A 836 -3.60 -49.67 1.77
C GLU A 836 -3.79 -48.15 1.61
N LYS A 837 -2.72 -47.38 1.77
CA LYS A 837 -2.72 -45.93 1.51
C LYS A 837 -3.13 -45.62 0.06
N ASN A 838 -2.56 -46.34 -0.90
CA ASN A 838 -2.86 -46.16 -2.31
C ASN A 838 -4.34 -46.49 -2.62
N ALA A 839 -4.87 -47.57 -2.06
CA ALA A 839 -6.29 -47.93 -2.22
C ALA A 839 -7.23 -46.87 -1.62
N LEU A 840 -6.86 -46.26 -0.50
CA LEU A 840 -7.66 -45.21 0.13
C LEU A 840 -7.67 -43.92 -0.69
N VAL A 841 -6.52 -43.51 -1.23
CA VAL A 841 -6.44 -42.36 -2.15
C VAL A 841 -7.22 -42.63 -3.42
N GLU A 842 -7.11 -43.84 -3.99
CA GLU A 842 -7.84 -44.25 -5.18
C GLU A 842 -9.36 -44.20 -4.99
N SER A 843 -9.86 -44.56 -3.81
CA SER A 843 -11.30 -44.46 -3.49
C SER A 843 -11.83 -43.03 -3.41
N LYS A 844 -10.95 -42.04 -3.18
CA LYS A 844 -11.30 -40.61 -3.05
C LYS A 844 -10.95 -39.78 -4.27
N ALA A 845 -10.12 -40.30 -5.18
CA ALA A 845 -9.74 -39.63 -6.41
C ALA A 845 -10.93 -39.57 -7.36
N LEU A 846 -11.33 -38.35 -7.74
CA LEU A 846 -12.42 -38.09 -8.68
C LEU A 846 -11.88 -37.36 -9.89
N SER A 847 -12.44 -37.64 -11.06
CA SER A 847 -12.17 -36.83 -12.26
C SER A 847 -12.63 -35.39 -12.02
N LEU A 848 -11.81 -34.41 -12.37
CA LEU A 848 -12.17 -33.00 -12.25
C LEU A 848 -12.36 -32.38 -13.63
N LYS A 849 -13.35 -31.49 -13.73
CA LYS A 849 -13.61 -30.71 -14.94
C LYS A 849 -13.25 -29.25 -14.67
N GLU A 850 -12.31 -28.74 -15.45
CA GLU A 850 -11.90 -27.34 -15.36
C GLU A 850 -13.05 -26.44 -15.85
N LYS A 851 -13.46 -25.49 -15.00
CA LYS A 851 -14.70 -24.73 -15.17
C LYS A 851 -14.67 -23.77 -16.36
N ALA A 852 -13.53 -23.13 -16.64
CA ALA A 852 -13.42 -22.09 -17.67
C ALA A 852 -13.36 -22.63 -19.10
N THR A 853 -12.83 -23.84 -19.28
CA THR A 853 -12.55 -24.46 -20.58
C THR A 853 -13.44 -25.66 -20.87
N GLY A 854 -13.98 -26.29 -19.82
CA GLY A 854 -14.78 -27.51 -19.90
C GLY A 854 -13.95 -28.78 -20.12
N VAL A 855 -12.62 -28.71 -20.09
CA VAL A 855 -11.73 -29.86 -20.18
C VAL A 855 -11.88 -30.74 -18.94
N SER A 856 -11.95 -32.07 -19.13
CA SER A 856 -12.07 -33.04 -18.03
C SER A 856 -10.80 -33.87 -17.91
N PHE A 857 -10.27 -33.98 -16.70
CA PHE A 857 -9.06 -34.72 -16.37
C PHE A 857 -9.42 -36.00 -15.59
N ASN A 858 -8.77 -37.11 -15.95
CA ASN A 858 -9.00 -38.40 -15.31
C ASN A 858 -8.53 -38.38 -13.85
N ALA A 859 -9.16 -39.18 -12.99
CA ALA A 859 -8.80 -39.24 -11.57
C ALA A 859 -7.37 -39.78 -11.33
N LYS A 860 -6.87 -40.59 -12.27
CA LYS A 860 -5.60 -41.34 -12.16
C LYS A 860 -4.97 -41.47 -13.55
N LEU A 861 -3.64 -41.45 -13.61
CA LEU A 861 -2.84 -41.78 -14.79
C LEU A 861 -2.40 -43.25 -14.77
N ASP A 862 -2.02 -43.79 -15.93
CA ASP A 862 -1.64 -45.21 -16.09
C ASP A 862 -0.40 -45.62 -15.28
N ASP A 863 0.42 -44.65 -14.87
CA ASP A 863 1.62 -44.82 -14.05
C ASP A 863 1.36 -44.72 -12.54
N GLY A 864 0.09 -44.63 -12.12
CA GLY A 864 -0.29 -44.64 -10.70
C GLY A 864 -0.30 -43.27 -10.02
N LEU A 865 -0.15 -42.18 -10.77
CA LEU A 865 -0.28 -40.82 -10.23
C LEU A 865 -1.75 -40.39 -10.14
N TYR A 866 -2.10 -39.69 -9.06
CA TYR A 866 -3.47 -39.27 -8.77
C TYR A 866 -3.68 -37.78 -9.04
N LEU A 867 -4.87 -37.41 -9.52
CA LEU A 867 -5.23 -36.04 -9.82
C LEU A 867 -5.30 -35.20 -8.53
N VAL A 868 -4.41 -34.23 -8.41
CA VAL A 868 -4.34 -33.32 -7.26
C VAL A 868 -5.33 -32.16 -7.43
N GLY A 869 -5.34 -31.54 -8.60
CA GLY A 869 -6.22 -30.41 -8.93
C GLY A 869 -6.11 -30.01 -10.39
N CYS A 870 -7.01 -29.13 -10.84
CA CYS A 870 -7.01 -28.60 -12.20
C CYS A 870 -7.26 -27.08 -12.23
N GLY A 871 -6.70 -26.39 -13.22
CA GLY A 871 -6.87 -24.96 -13.42
C GLY A 871 -6.70 -24.56 -14.88
N VAL A 872 -6.77 -23.26 -15.15
CA VAL A 872 -6.57 -22.69 -16.49
C VAL A 872 -5.45 -21.66 -16.47
N ARG A 873 -4.60 -21.64 -17.51
CA ARG A 873 -3.70 -20.52 -17.75
C ARG A 873 -4.37 -19.50 -18.66
N LYS A 874 -4.41 -18.26 -18.19
CA LYS A 874 -4.91 -17.12 -18.98
C LYS A 874 -3.76 -16.22 -19.40
N LYS A 875 -3.84 -15.68 -20.62
CA LYS A 875 -2.99 -14.58 -21.08
C LYS A 875 -3.91 -13.44 -21.49
N ALA A 876 -3.91 -12.37 -20.70
CA ALA A 876 -4.95 -11.34 -20.72
C ALA A 876 -6.35 -11.96 -20.57
N ILE A 877 -7.21 -11.86 -21.58
CA ILE A 877 -8.60 -12.34 -21.56
C ILE A 877 -8.74 -13.75 -22.17
N ILE A 878 -7.66 -14.32 -22.73
CA ILE A 878 -7.70 -15.57 -23.50
C ILE A 878 -7.28 -16.77 -22.63
N ASN A 879 -8.11 -17.83 -22.62
CA ASN A 879 -7.78 -19.13 -22.01
C ASN A 879 -6.85 -19.91 -22.96
N VAL A 880 -5.58 -20.04 -22.58
CA VAL A 880 -4.55 -20.64 -23.45
C VAL A 880 -4.61 -22.17 -23.40
N TYR A 881 -4.61 -22.73 -22.19
CA TYR A 881 -4.74 -24.16 -21.94
C TYR A 881 -5.36 -24.42 -20.56
N ALA A 882 -6.01 -25.57 -20.41
CA ALA A 882 -6.30 -26.18 -19.12
C ALA A 882 -5.08 -26.96 -18.63
N VAL A 883 -4.85 -27.01 -17.33
CA VAL A 883 -3.73 -27.72 -16.71
C VAL A 883 -4.23 -28.55 -15.53
N ALA A 884 -3.71 -29.76 -15.39
CA ALA A 884 -3.90 -30.62 -14.24
C ALA A 884 -2.57 -31.07 -13.65
N MET A 885 -2.52 -31.13 -12.32
CA MET A 885 -1.39 -31.66 -11.57
C MET A 885 -1.71 -33.06 -11.09
N TYR A 886 -0.80 -34.00 -11.32
CA TYR A 886 -0.85 -35.37 -10.82
C TYR A 886 0.38 -35.63 -9.96
N SER A 887 0.20 -36.32 -8.83
CA SER A 887 1.32 -36.63 -7.93
C SER A 887 1.06 -37.91 -7.15
N SER A 888 2.05 -38.31 -6.36
CA SER A 888 2.00 -39.47 -5.49
C SER A 888 1.10 -39.22 -4.27
N PRO A 889 0.60 -40.29 -3.62
CA PRO A 889 -0.08 -40.20 -2.33
C PRO A 889 0.72 -39.48 -1.24
N THR A 890 2.05 -39.62 -1.22
CA THR A 890 2.91 -38.94 -0.25
C THR A 890 2.89 -37.42 -0.41
N ALA A 891 2.79 -36.90 -1.63
CA ALA A 891 2.63 -35.45 -1.83
C ALA A 891 1.28 -34.93 -1.31
N LEU A 892 0.22 -35.76 -1.38
CA LEU A 892 -1.11 -35.43 -0.87
C LEU A 892 -1.15 -35.46 0.68
N GLU A 893 -0.37 -36.32 1.32
CA GLU A 893 -0.22 -36.37 2.78
C GLU A 893 0.25 -35.03 3.36
N ALA A 894 1.05 -34.26 2.61
CA ALA A 894 1.51 -32.94 3.06
C ALA A 894 0.37 -31.93 3.30
N LEU A 895 -0.82 -32.15 2.72
CA LEU A 895 -1.98 -31.27 2.88
C LEU A 895 -2.89 -31.63 4.04
N THR A 896 -2.74 -32.81 4.64
CA THR A 896 -3.64 -33.28 5.71
C THR A 896 -3.62 -32.43 6.98
N PRO A 897 -2.50 -31.79 7.38
CA PRO A 897 -2.48 -30.94 8.58
C PRO A 897 -3.29 -29.66 8.42
N PHE A 898 -3.63 -29.26 7.20
CA PHE A 898 -4.22 -27.96 6.91
C PHE A 898 -5.74 -28.06 6.77
N PRO A 899 -6.53 -27.35 7.62
CA PRO A 899 -7.98 -27.34 7.50
C PRO A 899 -8.42 -26.57 6.24
N ASN A 900 -9.47 -27.06 5.57
CA ASN A 900 -9.98 -26.45 4.35
C ASN A 900 -10.34 -24.96 4.55
N GLY A 901 -9.92 -24.11 3.61
CA GLY A 901 -10.20 -22.67 3.61
C GLY A 901 -9.39 -21.82 4.58
N LYS A 902 -8.51 -22.39 5.41
CA LYS A 902 -7.59 -21.66 6.29
C LYS A 902 -6.14 -22.00 5.90
N GLN A 903 -5.22 -21.09 6.16
CA GLN A 903 -3.78 -21.31 5.93
C GLN A 903 -3.45 -21.74 4.49
N LYS A 904 -4.14 -21.16 3.50
CA LYS A 904 -3.98 -21.51 2.07
C LYS A 904 -2.52 -21.40 1.63
N LYS A 905 -1.81 -20.37 2.10
CA LYS A 905 -0.41 -20.14 1.72
C LYS A 905 0.52 -21.20 2.30
N GLU A 906 0.35 -21.56 3.57
CA GLU A 906 1.14 -22.62 4.20
C GLU A 906 0.86 -23.99 3.57
N ALA A 907 -0.40 -24.29 3.28
CA ALA A 907 -0.81 -25.51 2.59
C ALA A 907 -0.23 -25.58 1.16
N GLN A 908 -0.25 -24.46 0.43
CA GLN A 908 0.40 -24.35 -0.89
C GLN A 908 1.89 -24.64 -0.81
N VAL A 909 2.60 -24.04 0.15
CA VAL A 909 4.04 -24.25 0.34
C VAL A 909 4.33 -25.71 0.69
N ALA A 910 3.53 -26.33 1.56
CA ALA A 910 3.68 -27.73 1.91
C ALA A 910 3.51 -28.67 0.71
N LEU A 911 2.45 -28.48 -0.09
CA LEU A 911 2.23 -29.25 -1.32
C LEU A 911 3.34 -29.02 -2.35
N ARG A 912 3.73 -27.76 -2.57
CA ARG A 912 4.82 -27.39 -3.49
C ARG A 912 6.11 -28.09 -3.10
N ASN A 913 6.49 -28.04 -1.82
CA ASN A 913 7.71 -28.66 -1.30
C ASN A 913 7.67 -30.17 -1.49
N ALA A 914 6.57 -30.83 -1.10
CA ALA A 914 6.44 -32.27 -1.29
C ALA A 914 6.51 -32.69 -2.77
N ALA A 915 5.89 -31.92 -3.67
CA ALA A 915 5.87 -32.19 -5.10
C ALA A 915 7.22 -31.98 -5.80
N ARG A 916 8.16 -31.21 -5.22
CA ARG A 916 9.46 -30.88 -5.81
C ARG A 916 10.65 -31.63 -5.22
N THR A 917 10.48 -32.34 -4.10
CA THR A 917 11.57 -33.06 -3.42
C THR A 917 11.97 -34.36 -4.13
N PHE A 918 11.07 -34.95 -4.91
CA PHE A 918 11.33 -36.17 -5.72
C PHE A 918 11.95 -37.35 -4.97
N GLY A 919 11.62 -37.52 -3.69
CA GLY A 919 12.14 -38.63 -2.89
C GLY A 919 11.62 -40.02 -3.33
N PRO A 920 12.14 -41.12 -2.77
CA PRO A 920 11.78 -42.49 -3.18
C PRO A 920 10.27 -42.80 -3.13
N SER A 921 9.54 -42.16 -2.23
CA SER A 921 8.08 -42.29 -2.07
C SER A 921 7.26 -41.35 -2.95
N SER A 922 7.88 -40.34 -3.56
CA SER A 922 7.25 -39.39 -4.48
C SER A 922 8.18 -39.06 -5.65
N PRO A 923 8.58 -40.06 -6.46
CA PRO A 923 9.65 -39.89 -7.44
C PRO A 923 9.25 -38.99 -8.62
N THR A 924 7.94 -38.76 -8.82
CA THR A 924 7.43 -38.06 -10.00
C THR A 924 6.21 -37.20 -9.67
N THR A 925 6.19 -35.99 -10.23
CA THR A 925 5.02 -35.11 -10.29
C THR A 925 4.78 -34.76 -11.75
N SER A 926 3.54 -34.92 -12.23
CA SER A 926 3.21 -34.73 -13.65
C SER A 926 2.24 -33.58 -13.87
N PHE A 927 2.52 -32.76 -14.87
CA PHE A 927 1.60 -31.72 -15.35
C PHE A 927 1.06 -32.09 -16.73
N VAL A 928 -0.27 -32.16 -16.84
CA VAL A 928 -0.96 -32.44 -18.10
C VAL A 928 -1.68 -31.17 -18.54
N LEU A 929 -1.30 -30.64 -19.70
CA LEU A 929 -1.86 -29.42 -20.28
C LEU A 929 -2.66 -29.80 -21.53
N GLU A 930 -3.92 -29.38 -21.60
CA GLU A 930 -4.74 -29.52 -22.80
C GLU A 930 -4.98 -28.14 -23.43
N MET A 931 -4.53 -27.97 -24.66
CA MET A 931 -4.62 -26.71 -25.38
C MET A 931 -6.08 -26.34 -25.66
N THR A 932 -6.44 -25.10 -25.34
CA THR A 932 -7.78 -24.53 -25.64
C THR A 932 -7.71 -23.44 -26.69
N PHE A 933 -6.51 -22.92 -26.94
CA PHE A 933 -6.17 -21.95 -27.95
C PHE A 933 -5.08 -22.49 -28.87
N LYS A 934 -5.16 -22.15 -30.17
CA LYS A 934 -4.17 -22.58 -31.15
C LYS A 934 -2.88 -21.78 -31.00
N ALA A 935 -1.74 -22.43 -30.86
CA ALA A 935 -0.45 -21.76 -30.72
C ALA A 935 0.67 -22.49 -31.48
N ASP A 936 1.66 -21.75 -31.93
CA ASP A 936 2.90 -22.29 -32.50
C ASP A 936 3.70 -22.99 -31.40
N GLY A 937 4.30 -24.15 -31.71
CA GLY A 937 5.19 -24.87 -30.79
C GLY A 937 6.31 -24.00 -30.25
N ARG A 938 6.85 -23.07 -31.06
CA ARG A 938 7.87 -22.11 -30.60
C ARG A 938 7.35 -21.17 -29.53
N ALA A 939 6.15 -20.63 -29.72
CA ALA A 939 5.53 -19.72 -28.76
C ALA A 939 5.17 -20.43 -27.44
N ILE A 940 4.79 -21.71 -27.51
CA ILE A 940 4.54 -22.54 -26.33
C ILE A 940 5.85 -22.81 -25.59
N ALA A 941 6.89 -23.24 -26.31
CA ALA A 941 8.22 -23.51 -25.77
C ALA A 941 8.81 -22.27 -25.07
N GLU A 942 8.81 -21.12 -25.73
CA GLU A 942 9.29 -19.84 -25.19
C GLU A 942 8.50 -19.42 -23.94
N ALA A 943 7.18 -19.59 -23.96
CA ALA A 943 6.35 -19.20 -22.82
C ALA A 943 6.52 -20.12 -21.60
N ILE A 944 6.90 -21.38 -21.79
CA ILE A 944 7.22 -22.32 -20.70
C ILE A 944 8.65 -22.05 -20.21
N SER A 945 9.60 -21.87 -21.14
CA SER A 945 10.99 -21.60 -20.81
C SER A 945 11.15 -20.29 -20.06
N ASP A 946 10.43 -19.22 -20.43
CA ASP A 946 10.43 -17.96 -19.69
C ASP A 946 9.88 -18.10 -18.27
N GLY A 947 9.03 -19.11 -18.02
CA GLY A 947 8.61 -19.49 -16.69
C GLY A 947 9.71 -20.23 -15.91
N VAL A 948 10.45 -21.12 -16.57
CA VAL A 948 11.48 -21.96 -15.95
C VAL A 948 12.79 -21.21 -15.70
N LYS A 949 13.24 -20.35 -16.63
CA LYS A 949 14.49 -19.57 -16.56
C LYS A 949 14.73 -18.88 -15.20
N PRO A 950 13.77 -18.10 -14.64
CA PRO A 950 14.01 -17.42 -13.37
C PRO A 950 13.97 -18.36 -12.15
N ARG A 951 13.59 -19.64 -12.33
CA ARG A 951 13.40 -20.62 -11.25
C ARG A 951 14.45 -21.73 -11.26
N GLN A 952 15.12 -21.94 -12.39
CA GLN A 952 16.19 -22.92 -12.52
C GLN A 952 17.53 -22.26 -12.19
N GLY A 953 18.26 -22.82 -11.21
CA GLY A 953 19.63 -22.38 -10.87
C GLY A 953 20.73 -22.95 -11.77
N GLY A 954 20.36 -23.80 -12.75
CA GLY A 954 21.26 -24.48 -13.69
C GLY A 954 21.57 -23.68 -14.96
N SER A 955 22.27 -24.34 -15.90
CA SER A 955 22.69 -23.71 -17.16
C SER A 955 21.50 -23.41 -18.08
N GLY A 956 21.52 -22.25 -18.75
CA GLY A 956 20.52 -21.88 -19.76
C GLY A 956 20.46 -22.83 -20.97
N SER A 957 21.45 -23.71 -21.16
CA SER A 957 21.42 -24.78 -22.16
C SER A 957 20.28 -25.76 -21.93
N ASP A 958 20.00 -26.09 -20.68
CA ASP A 958 19.07 -27.18 -20.34
C ASP A 958 17.63 -26.72 -20.58
N VAL A 959 17.35 -25.44 -20.29
CA VAL A 959 16.12 -24.76 -20.69
C VAL A 959 15.93 -24.82 -22.21
N LYS A 960 16.99 -24.63 -22.98
CA LYS A 960 16.94 -24.65 -24.44
C LYS A 960 16.67 -26.05 -24.97
N ASP A 961 17.18 -27.08 -24.32
CA ASP A 961 16.86 -28.47 -24.65
C ASP A 961 15.39 -28.78 -24.37
N LEU A 962 14.83 -28.24 -23.28
CA LEU A 962 13.40 -28.33 -22.99
C LEU A 962 12.56 -27.64 -24.08
N GLU A 963 12.95 -26.43 -24.51
CA GLU A 963 12.32 -25.75 -25.63
C GLU A 963 12.34 -26.60 -26.91
N ASN A 964 13.49 -27.19 -27.21
CA ASN A 964 13.68 -28.01 -28.40
C ASN A 964 12.75 -29.24 -28.41
N LEU A 965 12.60 -29.94 -27.28
CA LEU A 965 11.68 -31.08 -27.18
C LEU A 965 10.22 -30.70 -27.41
N ILE A 966 9.79 -29.55 -26.88
CA ILE A 966 8.43 -29.03 -27.10
C ILE A 966 8.22 -28.68 -28.57
N VAL A 967 9.17 -27.97 -29.19
CA VAL A 967 9.11 -27.61 -30.62
C VAL A 967 9.09 -28.85 -31.50
N GLN A 968 9.91 -29.86 -31.20
CA GLN A 968 9.94 -31.12 -31.94
C GLN A 968 8.60 -31.86 -31.86
N GLY A 969 8.03 -31.98 -30.66
CA GLY A 969 6.73 -32.63 -30.46
C GLY A 969 5.59 -31.94 -31.21
N VAL A 970 5.58 -30.62 -31.24
CA VAL A 970 4.56 -29.86 -32.00
C VAL A 970 4.84 -29.89 -33.51
N SER A 971 6.10 -29.91 -33.93
CA SER A 971 6.49 -30.02 -35.34
C SER A 971 6.03 -31.35 -35.94
N ALA A 972 6.10 -32.44 -35.18
CA ALA A 972 5.57 -33.74 -35.59
C ALA A 972 4.04 -33.73 -35.85
N LYS A 973 3.33 -32.71 -35.34
CA LYS A 973 1.88 -32.50 -35.51
C LYS A 973 1.53 -31.42 -36.55
N GLY A 974 2.51 -30.95 -37.33
CA GLY A 974 2.31 -29.91 -38.34
C GLY A 974 2.69 -28.50 -37.89
N GLY A 975 3.51 -28.38 -36.83
CA GLY A 975 4.12 -27.12 -36.40
C GLY A 975 3.25 -26.22 -35.52
N GLN A 976 1.99 -26.60 -35.27
CA GLN A 976 1.08 -25.84 -34.40
C GLN A 976 0.30 -26.79 -33.48
N ALA A 977 0.21 -26.44 -32.20
CA ALA A 977 -0.66 -27.14 -31.26
C ALA A 977 -2.08 -26.59 -31.41
N THR A 978 -3.02 -27.46 -31.77
CA THR A 978 -4.43 -27.11 -31.94
C THR A 978 -5.21 -27.35 -30.66
N LYS A 979 -6.46 -26.90 -30.60
CA LYS A 979 -7.34 -27.21 -29.48
C LYS A 979 -7.45 -28.73 -29.31
N GLY A 980 -7.24 -29.21 -28.08
CA GLY A 980 -7.20 -30.64 -27.73
C GLY A 980 -5.82 -31.30 -27.81
N THR A 981 -4.77 -30.59 -28.27
CA THR A 981 -3.40 -31.10 -28.16
C THR A 981 -3.01 -31.19 -26.68
N ILE A 982 -2.48 -32.33 -26.26
CA ILE A 982 -2.12 -32.62 -24.87
C ILE A 982 -0.60 -32.61 -24.73
N PHE A 983 -0.09 -31.78 -23.83
CA PHE A 983 1.29 -31.84 -23.37
C PHE A 983 1.34 -32.50 -22.01
N ARG A 984 2.29 -33.39 -21.79
CA ARG A 984 2.55 -33.97 -20.48
C ARG A 984 4.02 -33.79 -20.13
N PHE A 985 4.25 -33.23 -18.95
CA PHE A 985 5.56 -32.99 -18.37
C PHE A 985 5.69 -33.84 -17.11
N ASP A 986 6.57 -34.82 -17.11
CA ASP A 986 6.86 -35.66 -15.95
C ASP A 986 8.13 -35.12 -15.29
N CYS A 987 7.96 -34.47 -14.14
CA CYS A 987 9.05 -33.89 -13.35
C CYS A 987 9.58 -34.94 -12.37
N THR A 988 10.90 -35.12 -12.39
CA THR A 988 11.65 -36.04 -11.54
C THR A 988 12.91 -35.35 -11.01
N GLU A 989 13.65 -36.00 -10.11
CA GLU A 989 14.96 -35.51 -9.66
C GLU A 989 15.95 -35.40 -10.83
N GLU A 990 15.94 -36.39 -11.73
CA GLU A 990 16.83 -36.43 -12.90
C GLU A 990 16.50 -35.36 -13.95
N GLY A 991 15.27 -34.82 -13.94
CA GLY A 991 14.85 -33.74 -14.82
C GLY A 991 13.41 -33.85 -15.32
N VAL A 992 13.14 -33.42 -16.56
CA VAL A 992 11.76 -33.32 -17.12
C VAL A 992 11.63 -34.15 -18.39
N SER A 993 10.70 -35.11 -18.38
CA SER A 993 10.29 -35.84 -19.58
C SER A 993 9.09 -35.17 -20.25
N VAL A 994 9.15 -35.00 -21.56
CA VAL A 994 8.12 -34.32 -22.35
C VAL A 994 7.43 -35.31 -23.28
N SER A 995 6.10 -35.32 -23.27
CA SER A 995 5.30 -36.03 -24.28
C SER A 995 4.20 -35.13 -24.86
N VAL A 996 3.88 -35.36 -26.14
CA VAL A 996 2.86 -34.63 -26.90
C VAL A 996 1.89 -35.62 -27.51
N ASP A 997 0.61 -35.52 -27.14
CA ASP A 997 -0.46 -36.46 -27.47
C ASP A 997 -0.06 -37.93 -27.19
N GLY A 998 0.57 -38.18 -26.04
CA GLY A 998 1.04 -39.50 -25.63
C GLY A 998 2.34 -39.97 -26.29
N ASN A 999 2.89 -39.23 -27.26
CA ASN A 999 4.18 -39.55 -27.88
C ASN A 999 5.32 -38.91 -27.08
N ALA A 1000 6.19 -39.73 -26.48
CA ALA A 1000 7.38 -39.25 -25.79
C ALA A 1000 8.34 -38.54 -26.77
N GLN A 1001 8.76 -37.33 -26.43
CA GLN A 1001 9.70 -36.53 -27.22
C GLN A 1001 11.14 -36.67 -26.71
N GLY A 1002 11.30 -36.86 -25.40
CA GLY A 1002 12.59 -37.04 -24.75
C GLY A 1002 12.56 -36.59 -23.30
N THR A 1003 13.73 -36.62 -22.67
CA THR A 1003 13.95 -36.20 -21.28
C THR A 1003 15.12 -35.24 -21.23
N VAL A 1004 14.93 -34.07 -20.64
CA VAL A 1004 16.02 -33.15 -20.31
C VAL A 1004 16.59 -33.57 -18.97
N LYS A 1005 17.84 -34.01 -18.96
CA LYS A 1005 18.55 -34.42 -17.75
C LYS A 1005 19.27 -33.21 -17.16
N SER A 1006 18.70 -32.61 -16.13
CA SER A 1006 19.26 -31.42 -15.49
C SER A 1006 18.75 -31.32 -14.07
N ASP A 1007 19.67 -31.23 -13.12
CA ASP A 1007 19.34 -31.13 -11.71
C ASP A 1007 18.55 -29.84 -11.46
N GLY A 1008 17.40 -29.98 -10.79
CA GLY A 1008 16.54 -28.86 -10.44
C GLY A 1008 15.60 -28.35 -11.54
N ILE A 1009 15.73 -28.77 -12.81
CA ILE A 1009 14.76 -28.36 -13.85
C ILE A 1009 13.35 -28.90 -13.57
N GLY A 1010 13.26 -30.10 -12.99
CA GLY A 1010 12.00 -30.69 -12.52
C GLY A 1010 11.34 -29.83 -11.42
N SER A 1011 12.12 -29.41 -10.42
CA SER A 1011 11.63 -28.57 -9.32
C SER A 1011 11.25 -27.17 -9.82
N ALA A 1012 12.03 -26.60 -10.74
CA ALA A 1012 11.73 -25.31 -11.37
C ALA A 1012 10.41 -25.35 -12.16
N LEU A 1013 10.11 -26.45 -12.85
CA LEU A 1013 8.85 -26.61 -13.58
C LEU A 1013 7.66 -26.79 -12.62
N VAL A 1014 7.83 -27.49 -11.50
CA VAL A 1014 6.81 -27.53 -10.42
C VAL A 1014 6.51 -26.12 -9.91
N ASP A 1015 7.55 -25.31 -9.70
CA ASP A 1015 7.41 -23.93 -9.22
C ASP A 1015 6.65 -23.02 -10.18
N VAL A 1016 6.79 -23.21 -11.51
CA VAL A 1016 6.01 -22.46 -12.51
C VAL A 1016 4.50 -22.54 -12.25
N PHE A 1017 4.02 -23.66 -11.71
CA PHE A 1017 2.61 -23.91 -11.46
C PHE A 1017 2.19 -23.79 -10.00
N MET A 1018 3.12 -23.88 -9.05
CA MET A 1018 2.81 -24.02 -7.63
C MET A 1018 3.36 -22.90 -6.73
N ASP A 1019 4.19 -21.98 -7.24
CA ASP A 1019 4.74 -20.88 -6.44
C ASP A 1019 3.79 -19.66 -6.31
N ASP A 1020 4.23 -18.63 -5.59
CA ASP A 1020 3.47 -17.38 -5.40
C ASP A 1020 3.21 -16.62 -6.72
N LYS A 1021 3.97 -16.94 -7.78
CA LYS A 1021 3.87 -16.39 -9.14
C LYS A 1021 3.39 -17.45 -10.13
N ALA A 1022 2.58 -18.40 -9.67
CA ALA A 1022 2.07 -19.51 -10.47
C ALA A 1022 1.34 -19.00 -11.73
N VAL A 1023 1.61 -19.62 -12.87
CA VAL A 1023 0.95 -19.26 -14.15
C VAL A 1023 -0.54 -19.62 -14.18
N SER A 1024 -1.00 -20.41 -13.21
CA SER A 1024 -2.41 -20.73 -13.00
C SER A 1024 -2.73 -20.75 -11.49
N PRO A 1025 -3.09 -19.60 -10.89
CA PRO A 1025 -3.53 -19.57 -9.49
C PRO A 1025 -4.74 -20.47 -9.22
N GLN A 1026 -5.62 -20.65 -10.22
CA GLN A 1026 -6.78 -21.53 -10.13
C GLN A 1026 -6.40 -23.01 -9.96
N LEU A 1027 -5.25 -23.43 -10.51
CA LEU A 1027 -4.73 -24.79 -10.27
C LEU A 1027 -4.39 -24.97 -8.79
N VAL A 1028 -3.68 -24.01 -8.20
CA VAL A 1028 -3.31 -24.03 -6.79
C VAL A 1028 -4.56 -24.08 -5.90
N ASP A 1029 -5.52 -23.19 -6.12
CA ASP A 1029 -6.79 -23.19 -5.39
C ASP A 1029 -7.50 -24.54 -5.51
N SER A 1030 -7.56 -25.12 -6.72
CA SER A 1030 -8.17 -26.44 -6.93
C SER A 1030 -7.44 -27.56 -6.19
N CYS A 1031 -6.10 -27.55 -6.15
CA CYS A 1031 -5.32 -28.53 -5.40
C CYS A 1031 -5.64 -28.47 -3.90
N LEU A 1032 -5.69 -27.25 -3.34
CA LEU A 1032 -5.98 -27.04 -1.93
C LEU A 1032 -7.43 -27.41 -1.57
N ASP A 1033 -8.40 -26.94 -2.35
CA ASP A 1033 -9.82 -27.21 -2.12
C ASP A 1033 -10.14 -28.71 -2.22
N THR A 1034 -9.40 -29.45 -3.06
CA THR A 1034 -9.60 -30.89 -3.25
C THR A 1034 -9.05 -31.71 -2.09
N TRP A 1035 -7.97 -31.29 -1.42
CA TRP A 1035 -7.25 -32.17 -0.49
C TRP A 1035 -7.09 -31.62 0.93
N CYS A 1036 -7.18 -30.31 1.17
CA CYS A 1036 -7.08 -29.75 2.52
C CYS A 1036 -8.28 -30.17 3.39
N GLY A 1037 -8.00 -30.49 4.65
CA GLY A 1037 -9.02 -30.82 5.66
C GLY A 1037 -9.78 -32.11 5.42
N LYS A 1038 -9.36 -32.93 4.44
CA LYS A 1038 -9.88 -34.29 4.28
C LYS A 1038 -9.05 -35.21 5.17
N ASP A 1039 -9.67 -35.79 6.19
CA ASP A 1039 -9.06 -36.82 7.04
C ASP A 1039 -8.75 -38.08 6.21
N LEU A 1040 -7.64 -38.06 5.47
CA LEU A 1040 -7.20 -39.17 4.63
C LEU A 1040 -6.43 -40.22 5.43
N PHE A 1041 -5.71 -39.83 6.49
CA PHE A 1041 -4.73 -40.71 7.15
C PHE A 1041 -4.82 -40.75 8.68
N VAL A 1042 -5.92 -40.28 9.28
CA VAL A 1042 -6.07 -40.23 10.77
C VAL A 1042 -6.40 -41.61 11.39
N ALA A 1043 -6.58 -42.66 10.59
CA ALA A 1043 -7.11 -43.96 11.06
C ALA A 1043 -6.18 -45.18 10.87
N VAL A 1044 -4.91 -45.00 10.48
CA VAL A 1044 -3.93 -46.10 10.34
C VAL A 1044 -2.91 -46.08 11.47
#